data_AF-A0A962ZPA5-F1
#
_entry.id   AF-A0A962ZPA5-F1
#
_cell.length_a   1.000
_cell.length_b   1.000
_cell.length_c   1.000
_cell.angle_alpha   90.00
_cell.angle_beta   90.00
_cell.angle_gamma   90.00
#
_symmetry.space_group_name_H-M   'P 1'
#
loop_
_entity.id
_entity.type
_entity.pdbx_description
1 polymer ?
#
loop_
_entity_poly.entity_id
_entity_poly.type
_entity_poly.pdbx_seq_one_letter_code
_entity_poly.pdbx_strand_id
1 'polypeptide(L)'
;MSRTDYLLAVMLLVVFGAYRIGFGGPLLFDDFAALSVNPSLQIDGGTFDEWRTAALSSNSGPLRRPIAMFSFALNAVAAGEISPYAIKLVNTLLHCLIGVFVYLLAQLLFARLYPQRGVASARWLALLSAAIWLLHPLQVSTVLYAVQRMAQLSTLFMVVGLWVFVRYRSRFAERGGDVGEVLAVLLWLALCTLFAAYSKENGALLPVLALVVEVCFFRGEWGGRRHASLRLAGVAALAAFFAVLLLCMVLAPDFLSERFARREFSLHERVLTQARMLWHYLAWLTLPDVSAMGFQHDDIPVSRSLTQPLGTLLAIIAWIVAAAVAVTLRERYPLLLFALLFFLVGHSVESTVWPLEMVYEHRNYAPVIGFCMLFASLLAQPFFGTGNARALATPLVGLVLVVLLALLLVRVDSWSEELRMAGVNVRNHPESSRSNYFYANALLQRYRNAQALGLDEEQAREALLAARYYFEQMYDTNPRDVAALVMLHSLDTQFAADAPARRDWLAELETLLQTRELQASDRNALGELIGCVNAGGCTADETRILGLLEQLEARYPENLTVLGYRFTYLLGSGASPEALQQVIDRALALRPGRREFLVRQIELQAAANDVDGMYESVRQWLLYDKRRLRLHTLQALFIPADSGRES
;
A
#
# COMPACT_ATOMS: atom_id res chain seq x y z
N MET A 1 34.89 15.06 -6.63
CA MET A 1 34.01 14.29 -5.73
C MET A 1 34.70 14.10 -4.39
N SER A 2 33.98 14.26 -3.28
CA SER A 2 34.50 13.99 -1.94
C SER A 2 34.47 12.49 -1.62
N ARG A 3 35.22 12.05 -0.59
CA ARG A 3 35.23 10.64 -0.15
C ARG A 3 33.83 10.11 0.19
N THR A 4 32.98 10.94 0.78
CA THR A 4 31.60 10.57 1.11
C THR A 4 30.72 10.40 -0.14
N ASP A 5 30.99 11.14 -1.22
CA ASP A 5 30.27 10.96 -2.49
C ASP A 5 30.60 9.61 -3.14
N TYR A 6 31.87 9.18 -3.09
CA TYR A 6 32.26 7.85 -3.56
C TYR A 6 31.63 6.73 -2.72
N LEU A 7 31.63 6.88 -1.39
CA LEU A 7 31.00 5.89 -0.50
C LEU A 7 29.48 5.83 -0.68
N LEU A 8 28.83 6.96 -0.96
CA LEU A 8 27.42 6.98 -1.34
C LEU A 8 27.20 6.17 -2.62
N ALA A 9 28.01 6.39 -3.67
CA ALA A 9 27.90 5.62 -4.91
C ALA A 9 28.08 4.11 -4.69
N VAL A 10 29.07 3.70 -3.87
CA VAL A 10 29.27 2.29 -3.50
C VAL A 10 28.06 1.75 -2.73
N MET A 11 27.52 2.52 -1.78
CA MET A 11 26.32 2.13 -1.03
C MET A 11 25.12 1.92 -1.95
N LEU A 12 24.90 2.79 -2.93
CA LEU A 12 23.82 2.66 -3.91
C LEU A 12 23.98 1.39 -4.75
N LEU A 13 25.21 1.04 -5.16
CA LEU A 13 25.47 -0.21 -5.87
C LEU A 13 25.20 -1.45 -5.00
N VAL A 14 25.59 -1.42 -3.72
CA VAL A 14 25.30 -2.50 -2.76
C VAL A 14 23.80 -2.67 -2.57
N VAL A 15 23.06 -1.57 -2.35
CA VAL A 15 21.61 -1.58 -2.19
C VAL A 15 20.91 -2.11 -3.44
N PHE A 16 21.32 -1.64 -4.62
CA PHE A 16 20.80 -2.14 -5.89
C PHE A 16 21.06 -3.64 -6.07
N GLY A 17 22.28 -4.08 -5.77
CA GLY A 17 22.67 -5.50 -5.82
C GLY A 17 21.85 -6.37 -4.86
N ALA A 18 21.58 -5.88 -3.64
CA ALA A 18 20.74 -6.58 -2.67
C ALA A 18 19.30 -6.72 -3.18
N TYR A 19 18.68 -5.64 -3.65
CA TYR A 19 17.30 -5.66 -4.15
C TYR A 19 17.11 -6.45 -5.44
N ARG A 20 18.16 -6.59 -6.27
CA ARG A 20 18.11 -7.37 -7.51
C ARG A 20 17.63 -8.81 -7.29
N ILE A 21 17.93 -9.39 -6.13
CA ILE A 21 17.49 -10.74 -5.74
C ILE A 21 15.97 -10.86 -5.77
N GLY A 22 15.24 -9.78 -5.43
CA GLY A 22 13.78 -9.76 -5.35
C GLY A 22 13.04 -9.39 -6.63
N PHE A 23 13.74 -9.08 -7.74
CA PHE A 23 13.08 -8.61 -8.97
C PHE A 23 12.19 -9.67 -9.61
N GLY A 24 12.54 -10.95 -9.46
CA GLY A 24 11.75 -12.08 -9.96
C GLY A 24 10.51 -12.39 -9.14
N GLY A 25 10.31 -11.75 -7.98
CA GLY A 25 9.16 -12.05 -7.13
C GLY A 25 7.81 -11.76 -7.80
N PRO A 26 6.71 -12.29 -7.25
CA PRO A 26 5.37 -12.12 -7.83
C PRO A 26 4.86 -10.68 -7.74
N LEU A 27 3.80 -10.40 -8.50
CA LEU A 27 2.91 -9.27 -8.22
C LEU A 27 1.91 -9.69 -7.13
N LEU A 28 1.57 -8.78 -6.23
CA LEU A 28 0.82 -9.07 -5.02
C LEU A 28 -0.43 -8.20 -4.93
N PHE A 29 -1.53 -8.75 -4.42
CA PHE A 29 -2.68 -7.98 -3.93
C PHE A 29 -3.15 -6.86 -4.90
N ASP A 30 -2.97 -5.58 -4.54
CA ASP A 30 -3.42 -4.44 -5.36
C ASP A 30 -2.65 -4.33 -6.69
N ASP A 31 -1.49 -4.98 -6.83
CA ASP A 31 -0.71 -5.01 -8.07
C ASP A 31 -1.53 -5.59 -9.23
N PHE A 32 -2.34 -6.63 -8.98
CA PHE A 32 -3.14 -7.27 -10.03
C PHE A 32 -4.12 -6.28 -10.64
N ALA A 33 -4.98 -5.68 -9.82
CA ALA A 33 -6.01 -4.75 -10.26
C ALA A 33 -5.43 -3.44 -10.82
N ALA A 34 -4.31 -2.97 -10.27
CA ALA A 34 -3.67 -1.75 -10.74
C ALA A 34 -2.88 -1.96 -12.05
N LEU A 35 -2.22 -3.11 -12.20
CA LEU A 35 -1.21 -3.37 -13.22
C LEU A 35 -1.62 -4.49 -14.18
N SER A 36 -1.60 -5.75 -13.74
CA SER A 36 -1.70 -6.92 -14.62
C SER A 36 -3.01 -7.01 -15.41
N VAL A 37 -4.14 -6.77 -14.74
CA VAL A 37 -5.48 -6.90 -15.36
C VAL A 37 -6.07 -5.54 -15.75
N ASN A 38 -5.26 -4.48 -15.73
CA ASN A 38 -5.70 -3.15 -16.14
C ASN A 38 -5.41 -2.94 -17.64
N PRO A 39 -6.42 -3.08 -18.52
CA PRO A 39 -6.20 -2.95 -19.96
C PRO A 39 -5.73 -1.56 -20.37
N SER A 40 -5.97 -0.54 -19.55
CA SER A 40 -5.54 0.83 -19.84
C SER A 40 -4.04 1.06 -19.71
N LEU A 41 -3.27 0.09 -19.18
CA LEU A 41 -1.81 0.17 -19.15
C LEU A 41 -1.13 -0.58 -20.30
N GLN A 42 -1.88 -1.35 -21.08
CA GLN A 42 -1.39 -2.06 -22.26
C GLN A 42 -1.56 -1.15 -23.48
N ILE A 43 -0.68 -0.15 -23.58
CA ILE A 43 -0.71 0.88 -24.64
C ILE A 43 0.56 0.78 -25.48
N ASP A 44 0.50 1.15 -26.76
CA ASP A 44 1.67 1.18 -27.66
C ASP A 44 2.51 2.45 -27.49
N GLY A 45 1.91 3.50 -26.89
CA GLY A 45 2.51 4.80 -26.66
C GLY A 45 2.41 5.78 -27.83
N GLY A 46 1.85 5.38 -28.98
CA GLY A 46 1.67 6.19 -30.19
C GLY A 46 0.49 7.16 -30.12
N THR A 47 -0.54 6.86 -29.32
CA THR A 47 -1.75 7.68 -29.23
C THR A 47 -1.81 8.48 -27.92
N PHE A 48 -1.98 9.81 -28.01
CA PHE A 48 -2.06 10.69 -26.82
C PHE A 48 -3.19 10.30 -25.85
N ASP A 49 -4.36 9.93 -26.36
CA ASP A 49 -5.53 9.62 -25.52
C ASP A 49 -5.33 8.36 -24.67
N GLU A 50 -4.48 7.44 -25.13
CA GLU A 50 -4.11 6.24 -24.38
C GLU A 50 -3.30 6.61 -23.14
N TRP A 51 -2.34 7.53 -23.26
CA TRP A 51 -1.59 8.05 -22.11
C TRP A 51 -2.49 8.73 -21.08
N ARG A 52 -3.47 9.53 -21.53
CA ARG A 52 -4.47 10.16 -20.66
C ARG A 52 -5.29 9.11 -19.92
N THR A 53 -5.75 8.09 -20.64
CA THR A 53 -6.55 7.00 -20.10
C THR A 53 -5.76 6.16 -19.11
N ALA A 54 -4.53 5.80 -19.45
CA ALA A 54 -3.59 5.07 -18.62
C ALA A 54 -3.33 5.80 -17.30
N ALA A 55 -2.98 7.09 -17.36
CA ALA A 55 -2.75 7.92 -16.18
C ALA A 55 -3.98 8.01 -15.27
N LEU A 56 -5.21 8.03 -15.82
CA LEU A 56 -6.44 8.16 -15.03
C LEU A 56 -7.13 6.82 -14.70
N SER A 57 -6.48 5.69 -15.03
CA SER A 57 -7.08 4.36 -14.98
C SER A 57 -7.29 3.81 -13.57
N SER A 58 -6.55 4.29 -12.57
CA SER A 58 -6.68 3.82 -11.20
C SER A 58 -7.99 4.28 -10.55
N ASN A 59 -8.55 3.41 -9.73
CA ASN A 59 -9.67 3.70 -8.84
C ASN A 59 -9.22 3.79 -7.36
N SER A 60 -7.91 3.77 -7.12
CA SER A 60 -7.33 3.90 -5.78
C SER A 60 -7.31 5.37 -5.35
N GLY A 61 -8.05 5.66 -4.28
CA GLY A 61 -8.12 6.98 -3.68
C GLY A 61 -8.83 8.05 -4.53
N PRO A 62 -9.12 9.23 -3.95
CA PRO A 62 -9.92 10.26 -4.61
C PRO A 62 -9.21 10.91 -5.80
N LEU A 63 -7.87 10.93 -5.79
CA LEU A 63 -7.06 11.60 -6.81
C LEU A 63 -6.66 10.68 -7.96
N ARG A 64 -6.95 9.37 -7.90
CA ARG A 64 -6.61 8.35 -8.93
C ARG A 64 -5.11 8.19 -9.24
N ARG A 65 -4.23 8.84 -8.47
CA ARG A 65 -2.77 8.66 -8.51
C ARG A 65 -2.14 8.76 -9.92
N PRO A 66 -2.43 9.81 -10.72
CA PRO A 66 -2.09 9.83 -12.13
C PRO A 66 -0.60 9.85 -12.43
N ILE A 67 0.23 10.44 -11.56
CA ILE A 67 1.69 10.46 -11.76
C ILE A 67 2.26 9.06 -11.65
N ALA A 68 1.76 8.27 -10.69
CA ALA A 68 2.19 6.89 -10.54
C ALA A 68 1.70 6.01 -11.69
N MET A 69 0.43 6.12 -12.08
CA MET A 69 -0.12 5.35 -13.20
C MET A 69 0.56 5.69 -14.52
N PHE A 70 0.86 6.97 -14.77
CA PHE A 70 1.68 7.40 -15.90
C PHE A 70 3.07 6.75 -15.88
N SER A 71 3.72 6.70 -14.71
CA SER A 71 5.03 6.04 -14.60
C SER A 71 4.98 4.52 -14.86
N PHE A 72 3.86 3.86 -14.55
CA PHE A 72 3.66 2.45 -14.89
C PHE A 72 3.41 2.26 -16.38
N ALA A 73 2.59 3.11 -17.00
CA ALA A 73 2.38 3.11 -18.43
C ALA A 73 3.69 3.33 -19.20
N LEU A 74 4.50 4.31 -18.77
CA LEU A 74 5.82 4.57 -19.36
C LEU A 74 6.74 3.35 -19.24
N ASN A 75 6.71 2.68 -18.10
CA ASN A 75 7.49 1.47 -17.89
C ASN A 75 7.00 0.32 -18.80
N ALA A 76 5.69 0.16 -18.96
CA ALA A 76 5.08 -0.86 -19.79
C ALA A 76 5.46 -0.67 -21.27
N VAL A 77 5.31 0.55 -21.78
CA VAL A 77 5.70 0.92 -23.15
C VAL A 77 7.20 0.68 -23.37
N ALA A 78 8.05 1.10 -22.42
CA ALA A 78 9.49 0.92 -22.54
C ALA A 78 9.95 -0.54 -22.46
N ALA A 79 9.22 -1.39 -21.71
CA ALA A 79 9.52 -2.81 -21.59
C ALA A 79 8.80 -3.68 -22.64
N GLY A 80 7.81 -3.15 -23.34
CA GLY A 80 6.89 -3.87 -24.22
C GLY A 80 5.82 -4.68 -23.50
N GLU A 81 5.89 -4.79 -22.17
CA GLU A 81 4.97 -5.57 -21.34
C GLU A 81 4.92 -5.09 -19.88
N ILE A 82 3.92 -5.57 -19.13
CA ILE A 82 3.85 -5.41 -17.67
C ILE A 82 4.71 -6.49 -17.01
N SER A 83 6.02 -6.27 -16.98
CA SER A 83 6.98 -7.19 -16.37
C SER A 83 7.21 -6.87 -14.88
N PRO A 84 6.99 -7.82 -13.94
CA PRO A 84 7.30 -7.63 -12.52
C PRO A 84 8.77 -7.25 -12.31
N TYR A 85 9.67 -7.87 -13.08
CA TYR A 85 11.11 -7.61 -13.05
C TYR A 85 11.42 -6.15 -13.42
N ALA A 86 10.93 -5.69 -14.57
CA ALA A 86 11.18 -4.33 -15.05
C ALA A 86 10.60 -3.28 -14.09
N ILE A 87 9.44 -3.57 -13.51
CA ILE A 87 8.79 -2.68 -12.55
C ILE A 87 9.58 -2.55 -11.26
N LYS A 88 10.03 -3.67 -10.68
CA LYS A 88 10.81 -3.69 -9.44
C LYS A 88 12.21 -3.09 -9.65
N LEU A 89 12.81 -3.29 -10.82
CA LEU A 89 14.03 -2.60 -11.23
C LEU A 89 13.88 -1.07 -11.14
N VAL A 90 12.83 -0.51 -11.75
CA VAL A 90 12.57 0.94 -11.70
C VAL A 90 12.26 1.39 -10.27
N ASN A 91 11.55 0.59 -9.48
CA ASN A 91 11.30 0.90 -8.06
C ASN A 91 12.61 0.97 -7.25
N THR A 92 13.57 0.09 -7.52
CA THR A 92 14.87 0.11 -6.85
C THR A 92 15.73 1.30 -7.29
N LEU A 93 15.65 1.70 -8.57
CA LEU A 93 16.29 2.92 -9.04
C LEU A 93 15.70 4.16 -8.37
N LEU A 94 14.37 4.22 -8.23
CA LEU A 94 13.68 5.26 -7.48
C LEU A 94 14.09 5.26 -6.00
N HIS A 95 14.19 4.09 -5.36
CA HIS A 95 14.66 3.96 -3.99
C HIS A 95 16.08 4.54 -3.80
N CYS A 96 16.99 4.22 -4.72
CA CYS A 96 18.35 4.77 -4.74
C CYS A 96 18.35 6.30 -4.92
N LEU A 97 17.55 6.81 -5.86
CA LEU A 97 17.42 8.24 -6.11
C LEU A 97 16.88 8.99 -4.88
N ILE A 98 15.90 8.42 -4.19
CA ILE A 98 15.37 8.99 -2.95
C ILE A 98 16.44 8.99 -1.86
N GLY A 99 17.24 7.92 -1.74
CA GLY A 99 18.39 7.87 -0.84
C GLY A 99 19.41 8.99 -1.08
N VAL A 100 19.65 9.36 -2.35
CA VAL A 100 20.47 10.53 -2.69
C VAL A 100 19.84 11.82 -2.15
N PHE A 101 18.54 12.02 -2.33
CA PHE A 101 17.88 13.21 -1.81
C PHE A 101 17.77 13.23 -0.28
N VAL A 102 17.65 12.07 0.38
CA VAL A 102 17.76 11.94 1.84
C VAL A 102 19.15 12.37 2.31
N TYR A 103 20.22 11.92 1.64
CA TYR A 103 21.59 12.38 1.89
C TYR A 103 21.71 13.90 1.73
N LEU A 104 21.23 14.47 0.63
CA LEU A 104 21.33 15.90 0.36
C LEU A 104 20.53 16.75 1.36
N LEU A 105 19.32 16.33 1.73
CA LEU A 105 18.51 16.99 2.75
C LEU A 105 19.18 16.92 4.12
N ALA A 106 19.61 15.73 4.54
CA ALA A 106 20.27 15.51 5.82
C ALA A 106 21.58 16.31 5.93
N GLN A 107 22.35 16.44 4.84
CA GLN A 107 23.57 17.24 4.81
C GLN A 107 23.29 18.70 5.19
N LEU A 108 22.25 19.31 4.61
CA LEU A 108 21.89 20.71 4.91
C LEU A 108 21.42 20.86 6.36
N LEU A 109 20.57 19.94 6.83
CA LEU A 109 20.04 19.98 8.20
C LEU A 109 21.13 19.76 9.26
N PHE A 110 22.07 18.83 9.04
CA PHE A 110 23.20 18.62 9.95
C PHE A 110 24.21 19.76 9.93
N ALA A 111 24.49 20.35 8.76
CA ALA A 111 25.36 21.52 8.67
C ALA A 111 24.79 22.70 9.47
N ARG A 112 23.46 22.84 9.44
CA ARG A 112 22.73 23.83 10.22
C ARG A 112 22.70 23.52 11.72
N LEU A 113 22.54 22.26 12.07
CA LEU A 113 22.43 21.82 13.47
C LEU A 113 23.78 21.85 14.20
N TYR A 114 24.87 21.54 13.50
CA TYR A 114 26.20 21.43 14.07
C TYR A 114 27.22 22.30 13.32
N PRO A 115 27.03 23.63 13.23
CA PRO A 115 27.87 24.51 12.41
C PRO A 115 29.36 24.44 12.83
N GLN A 116 29.62 24.28 14.12
CA GLN A 116 30.98 24.18 14.68
C GLN A 116 31.73 22.91 14.29
N ARG A 117 31.04 21.86 13.82
CA ARG A 117 31.66 20.57 13.43
C ARG A 117 32.13 20.56 11.97
N GLY A 118 31.78 21.59 11.20
CA GLY A 118 32.14 21.73 9.80
C GLY A 118 31.36 20.83 8.83
N VAL A 119 31.49 21.15 7.54
CA VAL A 119 30.73 20.51 6.45
C VAL A 119 31.05 19.02 6.30
N ALA A 120 32.30 18.62 6.56
CA ALA A 120 32.70 17.22 6.47
C ALA A 120 31.92 16.32 7.46
N SER A 121 31.75 16.77 8.71
CA SER A 121 30.96 16.07 9.72
C SER A 121 29.50 15.92 9.29
N ALA A 122 28.90 17.00 8.79
CA ALA A 122 27.53 16.97 8.27
C ALA A 122 27.35 15.96 7.13
N ARG A 123 28.33 15.84 6.21
CA ARG A 123 28.31 14.85 5.12
C ARG A 123 28.41 13.41 5.62
N TRP A 124 29.21 13.14 6.65
CA TRP A 124 29.29 11.81 7.25
C TRP A 124 28.00 11.41 7.97
N LEU A 125 27.43 12.33 8.75
CA LEU A 125 26.13 12.13 9.39
C LEU A 125 25.03 11.88 8.35
N ALA A 126 25.01 12.68 7.28
CA ALA A 126 24.07 12.51 6.18
C ALA A 126 24.23 11.17 5.45
N LEU A 127 25.48 10.74 5.20
CA LEU A 127 25.78 9.43 4.61
C LEU A 127 25.26 8.30 5.51
N LEU A 128 25.49 8.39 6.82
CA LEU A 128 25.01 7.39 7.77
C LEU A 128 23.47 7.37 7.84
N SER A 129 22.80 8.54 7.85
CA SER A 129 21.33 8.61 7.81
C SER A 129 20.75 7.95 6.55
N ALA A 130 21.32 8.26 5.39
CA ALA A 130 20.90 7.68 4.11
C ALA A 130 21.19 6.18 4.06
N ALA A 131 22.35 5.73 4.58
CA ALA A 131 22.70 4.32 4.63
C ALA A 131 21.76 3.52 5.55
N ILE A 132 21.46 4.03 6.75
CA ILE A 132 20.49 3.41 7.65
C ILE A 132 19.12 3.30 6.97
N TRP A 133 18.66 4.36 6.31
CA TRP A 133 17.36 4.36 5.64
C TRP A 133 17.31 3.43 4.42
N LEU A 134 18.33 3.43 3.57
CA LEU A 134 18.43 2.60 2.36
C LEU A 134 18.54 1.10 2.68
N LEU A 135 19.34 0.76 3.69
CA LEU A 135 19.59 -0.64 4.07
C LEU A 135 18.50 -1.21 4.98
N HIS A 136 17.53 -0.40 5.44
CA HIS A 136 16.56 -0.88 6.41
C HIS A 136 15.59 -1.90 5.80
N PRO A 137 15.42 -3.10 6.37
CA PRO A 137 14.55 -4.15 5.80
C PRO A 137 13.07 -3.74 5.71
N LEU A 138 12.61 -2.80 6.55
CA LEU A 138 11.25 -2.23 6.48
C LEU A 138 10.91 -1.62 5.12
N GLN A 139 11.91 -1.16 4.35
CA GLN A 139 11.71 -0.57 3.03
C GLN A 139 11.40 -1.61 1.95
N VAL A 140 11.65 -2.90 2.21
CA VAL A 140 11.42 -3.98 1.23
C VAL A 140 9.97 -4.02 0.77
N SER A 141 9.03 -3.86 1.71
CA SER A 141 7.59 -3.80 1.43
C SER A 141 7.15 -2.62 0.55
N THR A 142 8.01 -1.60 0.38
CA THR A 142 7.73 -0.46 -0.52
C THR A 142 8.45 -0.61 -1.86
N VAL A 143 9.64 -1.23 -1.86
CA VAL A 143 10.45 -1.40 -3.07
C VAL A 143 9.95 -2.58 -3.91
N LEU A 144 9.61 -3.71 -3.27
CA LEU A 144 9.22 -4.94 -3.95
C LEU A 144 7.71 -5.16 -4.06
N TYR A 145 6.89 -4.44 -3.30
CA TYR A 145 5.45 -4.36 -3.57
C TYR A 145 5.21 -3.35 -4.70
N ALA A 146 4.96 -3.85 -5.92
CA ALA A 146 5.16 -3.08 -7.15
C ALA A 146 4.38 -1.76 -7.18
N VAL A 147 3.10 -1.79 -6.81
CA VAL A 147 2.19 -0.63 -6.78
C VAL A 147 2.63 0.46 -5.79
N GLN A 148 3.44 0.12 -4.78
CA GLN A 148 3.98 1.09 -3.83
C GLN A 148 5.05 2.00 -4.45
N ARG A 149 5.34 1.89 -5.75
CA ARG A 149 5.92 3.00 -6.55
C ARG A 149 5.20 4.32 -6.30
N MET A 150 3.88 4.27 -6.05
CA MET A 150 3.08 5.42 -5.63
C MET A 150 3.65 6.10 -4.38
N ALA A 151 4.00 5.31 -3.35
CA ALA A 151 4.63 5.81 -2.14
C ALA A 151 6.05 6.32 -2.42
N GLN A 152 6.81 5.64 -3.27
CA GLN A 152 8.17 6.07 -3.65
C GLN A 152 8.18 7.42 -4.36
N LEU A 153 7.36 7.60 -5.40
CA LEU A 153 7.26 8.86 -6.13
C LEU A 153 6.75 9.99 -5.23
N SER A 154 5.77 9.70 -4.37
CA SER A 154 5.31 10.65 -3.37
C SER A 154 6.46 11.10 -2.45
N THR A 155 7.23 10.16 -1.91
CA THR A 155 8.41 10.46 -1.08
C THR A 155 9.49 11.21 -1.84
N LEU A 156 9.77 10.86 -3.10
CA LEU A 156 10.74 11.55 -3.93
C LEU A 156 10.40 13.04 -4.03
N PHE A 157 9.18 13.37 -4.45
CA PHE A 157 8.76 14.76 -4.59
C PHE A 157 8.66 15.48 -3.23
N MET A 158 8.29 14.79 -2.15
CA MET A 158 8.34 15.36 -0.80
C MET A 158 9.78 15.71 -0.38
N VAL A 159 10.74 14.80 -0.50
CA VAL A 159 12.12 15.02 -0.07
C VAL A 159 12.81 16.05 -0.98
N VAL A 160 12.55 16.04 -2.29
CA VAL A 160 13.02 17.08 -3.23
C VAL A 160 12.47 18.45 -2.82
N GLY A 161 11.17 18.56 -2.55
CA GLY A 161 10.54 19.80 -2.10
C GLY A 161 11.14 20.32 -0.79
N LEU A 162 11.38 19.43 0.19
CA LEU A 162 12.05 19.78 1.45
C LEU A 162 13.50 20.20 1.24
N TRP A 163 14.23 19.53 0.34
CA TRP A 163 15.60 19.89 0.02
C TRP A 163 15.69 21.29 -0.61
N VAL A 164 14.81 21.60 -1.57
CA VAL A 164 14.70 22.94 -2.16
C VAL A 164 14.35 23.97 -1.09
N PHE A 165 13.33 23.67 -0.26
CA PHE A 165 12.93 24.55 0.84
C PHE A 165 14.09 24.84 1.79
N VAL A 166 14.78 23.82 2.31
CA VAL A 166 15.91 23.99 3.25
C VAL A 166 17.03 24.79 2.60
N ARG A 167 17.34 24.54 1.32
CA ARG A 167 18.41 25.25 0.60
C ARG A 167 18.16 26.75 0.53
N TYR A 168 16.97 27.19 0.13
CA TYR A 168 16.61 28.61 0.10
C TYR A 168 16.43 29.18 1.51
N ARG A 169 15.76 28.43 2.39
CA ARG A 169 15.48 28.87 3.75
C ARG A 169 16.75 29.11 4.57
N SER A 170 17.82 28.36 4.30
CA SER A 170 19.15 28.57 4.86
C SER A 170 19.75 29.92 4.44
N ARG A 171 19.61 30.30 3.17
CA ARG A 171 20.02 31.63 2.69
C ARG A 171 19.18 32.73 3.33
N PHE A 172 17.87 32.54 3.45
CA PHE A 172 16.99 33.52 4.09
C PHE A 172 17.34 33.73 5.56
N ALA A 173 17.73 32.66 6.27
CA ALA A 173 18.17 32.76 7.65
C ALA A 173 19.43 33.62 7.79
N GLU A 174 20.36 33.57 6.83
CA GLU A 174 21.63 34.31 6.87
C GLU A 174 21.49 35.76 6.39
N ARG A 175 20.93 35.97 5.19
CA ARG A 175 20.92 37.29 4.52
C ARG A 175 19.53 37.87 4.25
N GLY A 176 18.47 37.16 4.62
CA GLY A 176 17.09 37.47 4.21
C GLY A 176 16.77 36.93 2.82
N GLY A 177 15.50 36.95 2.45
CA GLY A 177 15.03 36.59 1.10
C GLY A 177 14.40 37.79 0.42
N ASP A 178 14.67 37.96 -0.88
CA ASP A 178 13.86 38.88 -1.69
C ASP A 178 12.50 38.25 -2.05
N VAL A 179 11.57 39.08 -2.52
CA VAL A 179 10.20 38.64 -2.87
C VAL A 179 10.23 37.57 -3.97
N GLY A 180 11.14 37.70 -4.94
CA GLY A 180 11.28 36.73 -6.03
C GLY A 180 11.75 35.36 -5.55
N GLU A 181 12.73 35.31 -4.66
CA GLU A 181 13.22 34.07 -4.04
C GLU A 181 12.12 33.40 -3.20
N VAL A 182 11.34 34.17 -2.43
CA VAL A 182 10.22 33.63 -1.64
C VAL A 182 9.15 33.05 -2.55
N LEU A 183 8.75 33.79 -3.60
CA LEU A 183 7.79 33.29 -4.59
C LEU A 183 8.29 32.03 -5.29
N ALA A 184 9.56 31.98 -5.67
CA ALA A 184 10.17 30.80 -6.29
C ALA A 184 10.09 29.57 -5.37
N VAL A 185 10.38 29.72 -4.07
CA VAL A 185 10.26 28.61 -3.10
C VAL A 185 8.81 28.15 -2.97
N LEU A 186 7.85 29.07 -2.89
CA LEU A 186 6.43 28.72 -2.80
C LEU A 186 5.95 27.97 -4.05
N LEU A 187 6.36 28.40 -5.24
CA LEU A 187 6.03 27.72 -6.49
C LEU A 187 6.67 26.33 -6.58
N TRP A 188 7.93 26.18 -6.17
CA TRP A 188 8.58 24.87 -6.11
C TRP A 188 7.91 23.93 -5.11
N LEU A 189 7.56 24.42 -3.92
CA LEU A 189 6.83 23.65 -2.93
C LEU A 189 5.44 23.23 -3.43
N ALA A 190 4.70 24.14 -4.07
CA ALA A 190 3.40 23.85 -4.66
C ALA A 190 3.52 22.78 -5.76
N LEU A 191 4.49 22.92 -6.68
CA LEU A 191 4.74 21.95 -7.74
C LEU A 191 5.11 20.57 -7.17
N CYS A 192 6.03 20.51 -6.22
CA CYS A 192 6.42 19.25 -5.59
C CYS A 192 5.27 18.62 -4.81
N THR A 193 4.44 19.42 -4.14
CA THR A 193 3.25 18.94 -3.42
C THR A 193 2.22 18.37 -4.40
N LEU A 194 2.01 19.04 -5.54
CA LEU A 194 1.11 18.57 -6.58
C LEU A 194 1.54 17.20 -7.11
N PHE A 195 2.81 17.05 -7.48
CA PHE A 195 3.36 15.79 -7.99
C PHE A 195 3.38 14.70 -6.92
N ALA A 196 3.69 15.05 -5.68
CA ALA A 196 3.66 14.11 -4.56
C ALA A 196 2.23 13.62 -4.29
N ALA A 197 1.25 14.53 -4.21
CA ALA A 197 -0.15 14.22 -3.91
C ALA A 197 -0.83 13.43 -5.05
N TYR A 198 -0.49 13.72 -6.30
CA TYR A 198 -0.94 12.94 -7.45
C TYR A 198 -0.15 11.64 -7.67
N SER A 199 0.90 11.38 -6.90
CA SER A 199 1.51 10.05 -6.81
C SER A 199 0.83 9.21 -5.73
N LYS A 200 0.58 9.81 -4.56
CA LYS A 200 -0.14 9.23 -3.42
C LYS A 200 -0.62 10.35 -2.49
N GLU A 201 -1.78 10.15 -1.86
CA GLU A 201 -2.45 11.18 -1.05
C GLU A 201 -1.57 11.76 0.06
N ASN A 202 -0.67 10.97 0.66
CA ASN A 202 0.29 11.42 1.67
C ASN A 202 1.20 12.57 1.19
N GLY A 203 1.41 12.72 -0.12
CA GLY A 203 2.22 13.79 -0.68
C GLY A 203 1.70 15.18 -0.38
N ALA A 204 0.41 15.31 -0.05
CA ALA A 204 -0.19 16.56 0.42
C ALA A 204 0.41 17.07 1.74
N LEU A 205 1.16 16.24 2.47
CA LEU A 205 1.81 16.60 3.73
C LEU A 205 3.09 17.41 3.56
N LEU A 206 3.64 17.55 2.35
CA LEU A 206 4.89 18.28 2.10
C LEU A 206 4.92 19.70 2.73
N PRO A 207 3.89 20.57 2.58
CA PRO A 207 3.90 21.89 3.20
C PRO A 207 3.96 21.81 4.73
N VAL A 208 3.30 20.82 5.34
CA VAL A 208 3.32 20.60 6.79
C VAL A 208 4.68 20.08 7.25
N LEU A 209 5.34 19.20 6.47
CA LEU A 209 6.70 18.77 6.75
C LEU A 209 7.71 19.93 6.62
N ALA A 210 7.48 20.88 5.70
CA ALA A 210 8.27 22.11 5.64
C ALA A 210 8.07 22.98 6.89
N LEU A 211 6.85 23.06 7.43
CA LEU A 211 6.58 23.70 8.73
C LEU A 211 7.29 22.99 9.89
N VAL A 212 7.35 21.66 9.89
CA VAL A 212 8.13 20.88 10.87
C VAL A 212 9.60 21.28 10.83
N VAL A 213 10.18 21.41 9.63
CA VAL A 213 11.56 21.90 9.46
C VAL A 213 11.71 23.34 9.97
N GLU A 214 10.78 24.25 9.66
CA GLU A 214 10.79 25.63 10.14
C GLU A 214 10.81 25.70 11.67
N VAL A 215 9.88 24.99 12.32
CA VAL A 215 9.73 24.98 13.79
C VAL A 215 10.95 24.35 14.48
N CYS A 216 11.54 23.31 13.89
CA CYS A 216 12.64 22.58 14.53
C CYS A 216 14.01 23.26 14.34
N PHE A 217 14.33 23.73 13.13
CA PHE A 217 15.68 24.17 12.75
C PHE A 217 15.83 25.67 12.54
N PHE A 218 14.82 26.36 12.00
CA PHE A 218 14.95 27.77 11.62
C PHE A 218 14.38 28.75 12.63
N ARG A 219 13.29 28.39 13.32
CA ARG A 219 12.74 29.13 14.48
C ARG A 219 12.51 30.62 14.22
N GLY A 220 12.08 30.99 13.02
CA GLY A 220 11.84 32.38 12.65
C GLY A 220 13.11 33.19 12.39
N GLU A 221 14.27 32.56 12.17
CA GLU A 221 15.50 33.26 11.76
C GLU A 221 15.40 33.83 10.34
N TRP A 222 15.62 35.11 10.16
CA TRP A 222 15.58 35.81 8.89
C TRP A 222 16.56 37.00 8.89
N GLY A 223 17.46 37.05 7.91
CA GLY A 223 18.47 38.10 7.80
C GLY A 223 19.40 38.18 9.01
N GLY A 224 19.82 37.04 9.53
CA GLY A 224 20.69 36.93 10.71
C GLY A 224 20.00 37.24 12.04
N ARG A 225 18.69 37.50 12.05
CA ARG A 225 17.92 37.87 13.25
C ARG A 225 16.77 36.91 13.49
N ARG A 226 16.43 36.67 14.76
CA ARG A 226 15.25 35.88 15.15
C ARG A 226 14.02 36.76 15.24
N HIS A 227 12.98 36.44 14.46
CA HIS A 227 11.71 37.14 14.49
C HIS A 227 10.67 36.32 15.25
N ALA A 228 10.17 36.87 16.35
CA ALA A 228 9.20 36.19 17.21
C ALA A 228 7.87 35.91 16.49
N SER A 229 7.43 36.81 15.61
CA SER A 229 6.22 36.67 14.80
C SER A 229 6.30 35.47 13.85
N LEU A 230 7.41 35.31 13.12
CA LEU A 230 7.63 34.17 12.22
C LEU A 230 7.68 32.85 12.99
N ARG A 231 8.35 32.84 14.16
CA ARG A 231 8.39 31.67 15.04
C ARG A 231 7.00 31.30 15.53
N LEU A 232 6.21 32.28 16.01
CA LEU A 232 4.85 32.06 16.49
C LEU A 232 3.93 31.60 15.36
N ALA A 233 4.04 32.20 14.18
CA ALA A 233 3.27 31.81 13.00
C ALA A 233 3.54 30.34 12.60
N GLY A 234 4.82 29.92 12.58
CA GLY A 234 5.18 28.53 12.30
C GLY A 234 4.60 27.54 13.32
N VAL A 235 4.70 27.87 14.62
CA VAL A 235 4.12 27.05 15.70
C VAL A 235 2.58 27.02 15.62
N ALA A 236 1.94 28.17 15.41
CA ALA A 236 0.50 28.28 15.30
C ALA A 236 -0.04 27.53 14.07
N ALA A 237 0.64 27.60 12.93
CA ALA A 237 0.27 26.84 11.72
C ALA A 237 0.38 25.32 11.95
N LEU A 238 1.44 24.86 12.61
CA LEU A 238 1.58 23.44 12.95
C LEU A 238 0.53 22.99 13.98
N ALA A 239 0.24 23.81 14.98
CA ALA A 239 -0.82 23.53 15.95
C ALA A 239 -2.19 23.49 15.27
N ALA A 240 -2.47 24.42 14.35
CA ALA A 240 -3.70 24.46 13.58
C ALA A 240 -3.88 23.20 12.73
N PHE A 241 -2.82 22.65 12.13
CA PHE A 241 -2.87 21.37 11.41
C PHE A 241 -3.38 20.22 12.30
N PHE A 242 -2.79 20.04 13.50
CA PHE A 242 -3.26 19.02 14.43
C PHE A 242 -4.67 19.31 14.97
N ALA A 243 -5.01 20.58 15.19
CA ALA A 243 -6.34 20.98 15.60
C ALA A 243 -7.40 20.67 14.53
N VAL A 244 -7.11 20.86 13.25
CA VAL A 244 -8.00 20.50 12.14
C VAL A 244 -8.22 18.99 12.09
N LEU A 245 -7.18 18.17 12.25
CA LEU A 245 -7.33 16.70 12.29
C LEU A 245 -8.25 16.28 13.44
N LEU A 246 -8.06 16.86 14.63
CA LEU A 246 -8.92 16.62 15.78
C LEU A 246 -10.36 17.10 15.53
N LEU A 247 -10.52 18.30 14.97
CA LEU A 247 -11.82 18.89 14.69
C LEU A 247 -12.61 18.08 13.66
N CYS A 248 -11.95 17.53 12.63
CA CYS A 248 -12.57 16.62 11.68
C CYS A 248 -13.17 15.39 12.37
N MET A 249 -12.53 14.87 13.43
CA MET A 249 -13.08 13.75 14.21
C MET A 249 -14.30 14.15 15.04
N VAL A 250 -14.30 15.36 15.60
CA VAL A 250 -15.36 15.85 16.49
C VAL A 250 -16.59 16.35 15.72
N LEU A 251 -16.39 17.05 14.61
CA LEU A 251 -17.47 17.69 13.85
C LEU A 251 -18.08 16.81 12.75
N ALA A 252 -17.39 15.76 12.29
CA ALA A 252 -17.88 14.89 11.22
C ALA A 252 -17.79 13.39 11.57
N PRO A 253 -18.23 12.95 12.76
CA PRO A 253 -18.13 11.55 13.17
C PRO A 253 -18.95 10.62 12.28
N ASP A 254 -20.14 11.02 11.85
CA ASP A 254 -21.04 10.20 11.02
C ASP A 254 -20.44 9.98 9.61
N PHE A 255 -19.98 11.07 8.97
CA PHE A 255 -19.32 11.03 7.67
C PHE A 255 -18.09 10.10 7.66
N LEU A 256 -17.33 10.07 8.76
CA LEU A 256 -16.19 9.17 8.89
C LEU A 256 -16.65 7.74 9.17
N SER A 257 -17.59 7.54 10.09
CA SER A 257 -18.03 6.23 10.57
C SER A 257 -18.74 5.41 9.49
N GLU A 258 -19.57 6.02 8.65
CA GLU A 258 -20.23 5.33 7.53
C GLU A 258 -19.23 4.67 6.57
N ARG A 259 -18.03 5.24 6.44
CA ARG A 259 -16.97 4.70 5.57
C ARG A 259 -16.30 3.45 6.14
N PHE A 260 -16.54 3.13 7.41
CA PHE A 260 -16.07 1.90 8.06
C PHE A 260 -17.07 0.75 7.96
N ALA A 261 -18.25 0.94 7.35
CA ALA A 261 -19.28 -0.11 7.20
C ALA A 261 -18.79 -1.38 6.47
N ARG A 262 -17.64 -1.32 5.78
CA ARG A 262 -17.01 -2.46 5.09
C ARG A 262 -15.77 -3.01 5.82
N ARG A 263 -15.54 -2.60 7.07
CA ARG A 263 -14.38 -2.96 7.90
C ARG A 263 -14.82 -3.76 9.12
N GLU A 264 -13.92 -4.59 9.64
CA GLU A 264 -14.13 -5.37 10.87
C GLU A 264 -13.90 -4.57 12.16
N PHE A 265 -13.56 -3.30 11.99
CA PHE A 265 -13.28 -2.35 13.04
C PHE A 265 -13.90 -1.01 12.70
N SER A 266 -14.24 -0.27 13.73
CA SER A 266 -14.79 1.07 13.69
C SER A 266 -13.70 2.15 13.64
N LEU A 267 -14.13 3.41 13.43
CA LEU A 267 -13.26 4.58 13.50
C LEU A 267 -12.52 4.69 14.84
N HIS A 268 -13.23 4.48 15.97
CA HIS A 268 -12.63 4.64 17.29
C HIS A 268 -11.60 3.55 17.57
N GLU A 269 -11.93 2.30 17.24
CA GLU A 269 -11.02 1.16 17.36
C GLU A 269 -9.77 1.36 16.52
N ARG A 270 -9.93 1.88 15.30
CA ARG A 270 -8.79 2.22 14.45
C ARG A 270 -7.87 3.21 15.15
N VAL A 271 -8.38 4.37 15.57
CA VAL A 271 -7.52 5.44 16.12
C VAL A 271 -6.82 4.98 17.39
N LEU A 272 -7.52 4.25 18.26
CA LEU A 272 -6.92 3.64 19.45
C LEU A 272 -5.82 2.63 19.09
N THR A 273 -6.07 1.78 18.10
CA THR A 273 -5.09 0.80 17.62
C THR A 273 -3.87 1.50 17.02
N GLN A 274 -4.07 2.56 16.22
CA GLN A 274 -2.97 3.31 15.61
C GLN A 274 -2.04 3.94 16.66
N ALA A 275 -2.55 4.37 17.82
CA ALA A 275 -1.69 4.86 18.90
C ALA A 275 -0.63 3.83 19.34
N ARG A 276 -0.97 2.53 19.34
CA ARG A 276 -0.01 1.44 19.56
C ARG A 276 0.83 1.13 18.34
N MET A 277 0.23 1.09 17.15
CA MET A 277 0.92 0.66 15.93
C MET A 277 2.06 1.61 15.54
N LEU A 278 1.93 2.90 15.82
CA LEU A 278 3.02 3.84 15.62
C LEU A 278 4.25 3.51 16.50
N TRP A 279 4.07 3.00 17.72
CA TRP A 279 5.19 2.48 18.52
C TRP A 279 5.74 1.17 17.96
N HIS A 280 4.87 0.31 17.43
CA HIS A 280 5.31 -0.94 16.78
C HIS A 280 6.19 -0.66 15.56
N TYR A 281 5.83 0.34 14.75
CA TYR A 281 6.68 0.83 13.66
C TYR A 281 8.02 1.38 14.12
N LEU A 282 8.06 2.10 15.25
CA LEU A 282 9.33 2.53 15.84
C LEU A 282 10.15 1.35 16.35
N ALA A 283 9.51 0.32 16.91
CA ALA A 283 10.18 -0.91 17.33
C ALA A 283 10.80 -1.64 16.14
N TRP A 284 10.06 -1.81 15.03
CA TRP A 284 10.58 -2.35 13.78
C TRP A 284 11.73 -1.54 13.18
N LEU A 285 11.76 -0.23 13.42
CA LEU A 285 12.84 0.65 12.96
C LEU A 285 14.10 0.56 13.86
N THR A 286 13.94 0.43 15.17
CA THR A 286 15.06 0.37 16.12
C THR A 286 15.68 -1.01 16.23
N LEU A 287 14.83 -2.04 16.23
CA LEU A 287 15.17 -3.45 16.34
C LEU A 287 14.47 -4.17 15.19
N PRO A 288 15.05 -4.16 13.98
CA PRO A 288 14.44 -4.74 12.78
C PRO A 288 14.35 -6.26 12.87
N ASP A 289 13.35 -6.75 13.58
CA ASP A 289 13.02 -8.16 13.68
C ASP A 289 12.21 -8.59 12.45
N VAL A 290 12.89 -9.24 11.51
CA VAL A 290 12.26 -9.77 10.29
C VAL A 290 11.26 -10.90 10.56
N SER A 291 11.28 -11.51 11.76
CA SER A 291 10.30 -12.52 12.20
C SER A 291 8.99 -11.91 12.71
N ALA A 292 9.01 -10.63 13.12
CA ALA A 292 7.81 -9.87 13.47
C ALA A 292 7.23 -9.07 12.28
N MET A 293 7.89 -9.15 11.12
CA MET A 293 7.50 -8.46 9.88
C MET A 293 6.81 -9.43 8.92
N GLY A 294 5.86 -8.96 8.12
CA GLY A 294 5.07 -9.75 7.19
C GLY A 294 4.30 -8.89 6.19
N PHE A 295 3.64 -9.52 5.23
CA PHE A 295 2.70 -8.83 4.34
C PHE A 295 1.32 -8.69 4.99
N GLN A 296 0.87 -9.73 5.69
CA GLN A 296 -0.36 -9.76 6.47
C GLN A 296 -0.09 -9.54 7.97
N HIS A 297 -1.00 -8.83 8.64
CA HIS A 297 -0.90 -8.39 10.05
C HIS A 297 -2.28 -8.35 10.73
N ASP A 298 -3.24 -9.12 10.23
CA ASP A 298 -4.62 -9.20 10.74
C ASP A 298 -4.75 -9.97 12.06
N ASP A 299 -3.66 -10.60 12.52
CA ASP A 299 -3.50 -11.20 13.85
C ASP A 299 -3.23 -10.16 14.96
N ILE A 300 -2.90 -8.91 14.60
CA ILE A 300 -2.68 -7.86 15.59
C ILE A 300 -4.02 -7.51 16.26
N PRO A 301 -4.12 -7.60 17.61
CA PRO A 301 -5.38 -7.41 18.30
C PRO A 301 -5.85 -5.96 18.17
N VAL A 302 -7.12 -5.76 17.81
CA VAL A 302 -7.75 -4.44 17.72
C VAL A 302 -7.99 -3.86 19.12
N SER A 303 -7.67 -2.57 19.32
CA SER A 303 -7.98 -1.84 20.54
C SER A 303 -9.47 -1.53 20.62
N ARG A 304 -10.23 -2.30 21.40
CA ARG A 304 -11.67 -2.09 21.62
C ARG A 304 -11.96 -0.98 22.64
N SER A 305 -11.01 -0.69 23.53
CA SER A 305 -11.09 0.42 24.49
C SER A 305 -9.69 0.94 24.86
N LEU A 306 -9.62 1.95 25.73
CA LEU A 306 -8.34 2.45 26.25
C LEU A 306 -7.55 1.38 27.02
N THR A 307 -8.22 0.41 27.64
CA THR A 307 -7.60 -0.60 28.50
C THR A 307 -7.65 -2.01 27.92
N GLN A 308 -8.27 -2.19 26.75
CA GLN A 308 -8.37 -3.48 26.06
C GLN A 308 -7.78 -3.38 24.65
N PRO A 309 -6.48 -3.72 24.46
CA PRO A 309 -5.51 -4.15 25.48
C PRO A 309 -4.95 -2.98 26.30
N LEU A 310 -4.39 -3.24 27.49
CA LEU A 310 -3.81 -2.23 28.38
C LEU A 310 -2.67 -1.44 27.73
N GLY A 311 -1.98 -2.08 26.77
CA GLY A 311 -0.97 -1.44 25.94
C GLY A 311 -1.49 -0.19 25.20
N THR A 312 -2.80 -0.02 25.02
CA THR A 312 -3.39 1.15 24.35
C THR A 312 -3.22 2.40 25.20
N LEU A 313 -3.63 2.34 26.47
CA LEU A 313 -3.44 3.42 27.44
C LEU A 313 -1.95 3.74 27.62
N LEU A 314 -1.10 2.70 27.76
CA LEU A 314 0.34 2.88 27.92
C LEU A 314 0.97 3.56 26.70
N ALA A 315 0.56 3.18 25.48
CA ALA A 315 1.03 3.81 24.25
C ALA A 315 0.64 5.29 24.15
N ILE A 316 -0.59 5.64 24.55
CA ILE A 316 -1.06 7.03 24.57
C ILE A 316 -0.26 7.86 25.59
N ILE A 317 -0.09 7.34 26.82
CA ILE A 317 0.73 8.00 27.85
C ILE A 317 2.17 8.17 27.34
N ALA A 318 2.75 7.14 26.73
CA ALA A 318 4.09 7.21 26.16
C ALA A 318 4.21 8.30 25.08
N TRP A 319 3.19 8.49 24.22
CA TRP A 319 3.19 9.58 23.23
C TRP A 319 3.14 10.96 23.89
N ILE A 320 2.33 11.14 24.92
CA ILE A 320 2.26 12.39 25.70
C ILE A 320 3.62 12.70 26.32
N VAL A 321 4.26 11.70 26.94
CA VAL A 321 5.59 11.83 27.54
C VAL A 321 6.64 12.14 26.47
N ALA A 322 6.65 11.41 25.35
CA ALA A 322 7.59 11.64 24.25
C ALA A 322 7.45 13.05 23.67
N ALA A 323 6.22 13.54 23.48
CA ALA A 323 5.95 14.90 23.03
C ALA A 323 6.42 15.94 24.06
N ALA A 324 6.11 15.75 25.35
CA ALA A 324 6.55 16.65 26.41
C ALA A 324 8.08 16.72 26.51
N VAL A 325 8.77 15.57 26.44
CA VAL A 325 10.24 15.48 26.45
C VAL A 325 10.83 16.17 25.22
N ALA A 326 10.31 15.89 24.01
CA ALA A 326 10.80 16.49 22.79
C ALA A 326 10.61 18.02 22.77
N VAL A 327 9.46 18.51 23.24
CA VAL A 327 9.15 19.94 23.34
C VAL A 327 10.02 20.62 24.39
N THR A 328 10.22 20.00 25.56
CA THR A 328 11.05 20.55 26.65
C THR A 328 12.52 20.62 26.23
N LEU A 329 13.00 19.57 25.57
CA LEU A 329 14.39 19.47 25.13
C LEU A 329 14.66 20.12 23.77
N ARG A 330 13.67 20.77 23.15
CA ARG A 330 13.76 21.28 21.77
C ARG A 330 14.97 22.19 21.52
N GLU A 331 15.36 23.01 22.49
CA GLU A 331 16.51 23.91 22.34
C GLU A 331 17.84 23.15 22.34
N ARG A 332 17.95 22.08 23.13
CA ARG A 332 19.17 21.26 23.27
C ARG A 332 19.26 20.14 22.23
N TYR A 333 18.13 19.50 21.91
CA TYR A 333 18.03 18.37 21.00
C TYR A 333 16.91 18.60 19.96
N PRO A 334 17.05 19.60 19.05
CA PRO A 334 16.08 19.87 17.99
C PRO A 334 15.78 18.67 17.09
N LEU A 335 16.78 17.80 16.90
CA LEU A 335 16.63 16.60 16.07
C LEU A 335 15.64 15.59 16.66
N LEU A 336 15.49 15.54 18.00
CA LEU A 336 14.50 14.70 18.66
C LEU A 336 13.08 15.19 18.34
N LEU A 337 12.85 16.50 18.46
CA LEU A 337 11.57 17.11 18.10
C LEU A 337 11.27 16.93 16.61
N PHE A 338 12.29 17.12 15.75
CA PHE A 338 12.16 16.90 14.31
C PHE A 338 11.77 15.45 14.00
N ALA A 339 12.48 14.46 14.53
CA ALA A 339 12.19 13.05 14.28
C ALA A 339 10.76 12.68 14.70
N LEU A 340 10.35 13.13 15.89
CA LEU A 340 9.00 12.89 16.41
C LEU A 340 7.91 13.55 15.54
N LEU A 341 8.05 14.84 15.23
CA LEU A 341 7.05 15.57 14.43
C LEU A 341 7.01 15.08 12.98
N PHE A 342 8.16 14.79 12.37
CA PHE A 342 8.23 14.28 11.01
C PHE A 342 7.54 12.92 10.89
N PHE A 343 7.72 12.06 11.90
CA PHE A 343 7.06 10.76 11.98
C PHE A 343 5.53 10.91 12.17
N LEU A 344 5.09 11.67 13.17
CA LEU A 344 3.66 11.85 13.46
C LEU A 344 2.90 12.55 12.31
N VAL A 345 3.49 13.58 11.71
CA VAL A 345 2.92 14.25 10.52
C VAL A 345 2.91 13.28 9.34
N GLY A 346 4.01 12.58 9.07
CA GLY A 346 4.09 11.62 7.97
C GLY A 346 3.06 10.48 8.05
N HIS A 347 2.69 10.07 9.26
CA HIS A 347 1.68 9.06 9.52
C HIS A 347 0.24 9.61 9.63
N SER A 348 0.04 10.94 9.58
CA SER A 348 -1.25 11.54 9.91
C SER A 348 -2.37 11.23 8.89
N VAL A 349 -2.03 10.76 7.69
CA VAL A 349 -3.00 10.32 6.67
C VAL A 349 -3.25 8.82 6.78
N GLU A 350 -2.21 7.99 6.82
CA GLU A 350 -2.42 6.54 6.76
C GLU A 350 -2.68 5.87 8.12
N SER A 351 -2.34 6.52 9.23
CA SER A 351 -2.44 5.98 10.59
C SER A 351 -3.35 6.83 11.49
N THR A 352 -4.48 7.30 10.94
CA THR A 352 -5.49 8.08 11.68
C THR A 352 -6.92 7.62 11.36
N VAL A 353 -7.74 8.50 10.81
CA VAL A 353 -9.21 8.41 10.73
C VAL A 353 -9.72 7.73 9.45
N TRP A 354 -8.85 7.53 8.47
CA TRP A 354 -9.26 6.99 7.18
C TRP A 354 -9.38 5.46 7.24
N PRO A 355 -10.42 4.85 6.61
CA PRO A 355 -10.72 3.41 6.71
C PRO A 355 -9.77 2.55 5.85
N LEU A 356 -8.48 2.63 6.13
CA LEU A 356 -7.44 1.78 5.56
C LEU A 356 -7.23 0.55 6.45
N GLU A 357 -6.46 -0.44 5.99
CA GLU A 357 -6.06 -1.58 6.84
C GLU A 357 -5.33 -1.13 8.10
N MET A 358 -5.28 -1.95 9.15
CA MET A 358 -4.65 -1.54 10.42
C MET A 358 -3.15 -1.31 10.26
N VAL A 359 -2.44 -2.27 9.66
CA VAL A 359 -0.98 -2.28 9.63
C VAL A 359 -0.49 -2.57 8.24
N TYR A 360 0.50 -1.78 7.80
CA TYR A 360 1.29 -2.06 6.61
C TYR A 360 2.67 -1.43 6.78
N GLU A 361 3.71 -2.22 6.56
CA GLU A 361 5.11 -1.80 6.67
C GLU A 361 5.42 -0.59 5.76
N HIS A 362 4.91 -0.60 4.52
CA HIS A 362 5.20 0.42 3.50
C HIS A 362 4.73 1.84 3.87
N ARG A 363 3.89 2.00 4.90
CA ARG A 363 3.49 3.31 5.43
C ARG A 363 4.65 4.07 6.06
N ASN A 364 5.70 3.35 6.47
CA ASN A 364 6.88 3.91 7.11
C ASN A 364 7.89 4.54 6.14
N TYR A 365 7.71 4.36 4.82
CA TYR A 365 8.71 4.70 3.82
C TYR A 365 9.27 6.14 3.93
N ALA A 366 8.39 7.14 3.94
CA ALA A 366 8.77 8.54 4.21
C ALA A 366 8.95 8.83 5.71
N PRO A 367 7.98 8.50 6.59
CA PRO A 367 7.97 9.01 7.97
C PRO A 367 9.20 8.64 8.82
N VAL A 368 9.89 7.55 8.52
CA VAL A 368 11.06 7.12 9.29
C VAL A 368 12.34 7.90 8.98
N ILE A 369 12.38 8.73 7.93
CA ILE A 369 13.57 9.52 7.56
C ILE A 369 14.10 10.33 8.75
N GLY A 370 13.20 10.99 9.50
CA GLY A 370 13.58 11.78 10.67
C GLY A 370 14.23 10.95 11.79
N PHE A 371 13.72 9.74 12.03
CA PHE A 371 14.31 8.82 13.00
C PHE A 371 15.63 8.20 12.52
N CYS A 372 15.78 7.88 11.23
CA CYS A 372 17.07 7.47 10.67
C CYS A 372 18.14 8.56 10.88
N MET A 373 17.78 9.85 10.73
CA MET A 373 18.68 10.95 11.05
C MET A 373 19.01 11.04 12.55
N LEU A 374 18.02 10.84 13.42
CA LEU A 374 18.24 10.81 14.87
C LEU A 374 19.20 9.67 15.26
N PHE A 375 18.99 8.46 14.76
CA PHE A 375 19.86 7.31 15.02
C PHE A 375 21.27 7.51 14.47
N ALA A 376 21.41 8.05 13.27
CA ALA A 376 22.73 8.40 12.73
C ALA A 376 23.47 9.39 13.64
N SER A 377 22.78 10.42 14.15
CA SER A 377 23.38 11.38 15.08
C SER A 377 23.79 10.74 16.40
N LEU A 378 22.96 9.84 16.95
CA LEU A 378 23.23 9.11 18.20
C LEU A 378 24.41 8.14 18.05
N LEU A 379 24.41 7.31 17.01
CA LEU A 379 25.51 6.39 16.69
C LEU A 379 26.82 7.13 16.40
N ALA A 380 26.73 8.34 15.86
CA ALA A 380 27.90 9.14 15.57
C ALA A 380 28.43 9.94 16.77
N GLN A 381 27.69 10.08 17.88
CA GLN A 381 28.14 10.86 19.05
C GLN A 381 29.55 10.47 19.54
N PRO A 382 29.91 9.18 19.67
CA PRO A 382 31.22 8.78 20.17
C PRO A 382 32.39 9.21 19.28
N PHE A 383 32.17 9.44 17.97
CA PHE A 383 33.22 9.96 17.06
C PHE A 383 33.64 11.39 17.40
N PHE A 384 32.79 12.13 18.11
CA PHE A 384 33.05 13.50 18.53
C PHE A 384 33.59 13.58 19.97
N GLY A 385 33.74 12.44 20.66
CA GLY A 385 34.37 12.35 21.98
C GLY A 385 35.88 12.11 21.92
N THR A 386 36.52 12.04 23.08
CA THR A 386 37.94 11.71 23.26
C THR A 386 38.13 10.29 23.79
N GLY A 387 39.30 9.67 23.54
CA GLY A 387 39.68 8.36 24.10
C GLY A 387 39.01 7.15 23.43
N ASN A 388 38.83 6.06 24.19
CA ASN A 388 38.39 4.75 23.70
C ASN A 388 36.99 4.75 23.03
N ALA A 389 36.12 5.70 23.39
CA ALA A 389 34.79 5.83 22.80
C ALA A 389 34.84 6.10 21.29
N ARG A 390 35.84 6.85 20.81
CA ARG A 390 36.04 7.12 19.38
C ARG A 390 36.58 5.89 18.64
N ALA A 391 37.41 5.08 19.28
CA ALA A 391 37.95 3.85 18.70
C ALA A 391 36.87 2.78 18.50
N LEU A 392 35.88 2.70 19.40
CA LEU A 392 34.75 1.76 19.33
C LEU A 392 33.64 2.21 18.37
N ALA A 393 33.62 3.47 17.95
CA ALA A 393 32.54 4.04 17.14
C ALA A 393 32.50 3.48 15.71
N THR A 394 33.67 3.35 15.06
CA THR A 394 33.79 2.78 13.70
C THR A 394 33.32 1.34 13.61
N PRO A 395 33.79 0.39 14.45
CA PRO A 395 33.33 -0.99 14.39
C PRO A 395 31.83 -1.11 14.74
N LEU A 396 31.31 -0.28 15.65
CA LEU A 396 29.88 -0.28 15.98
C LEU A 396 29.02 0.16 14.78
N VAL A 397 29.36 1.26 14.12
CA VAL A 397 28.66 1.70 12.91
C VAL A 397 28.76 0.65 11.81
N GLY A 398 29.95 0.08 11.61
CA GLY A 398 30.15 -1.02 10.66
C GLY A 398 29.24 -2.22 10.96
N LEU A 399 29.18 -2.65 12.22
CA LEU A 399 28.31 -3.75 12.67
C LEU A 399 26.84 -3.44 12.40
N VAL A 400 26.35 -2.26 12.76
CA VAL A 400 24.95 -1.86 12.50
C VAL A 400 24.64 -1.94 11.00
N LEU A 401 25.49 -1.40 10.13
CA LEU A 401 25.27 -1.44 8.69
C LEU A 401 25.33 -2.87 8.12
N VAL A 402 26.22 -3.72 8.64
CA VAL A 402 26.29 -5.14 8.25
C VAL A 402 25.05 -5.89 8.69
N VAL A 403 24.56 -5.66 9.91
CA VAL A 403 23.31 -6.27 10.40
C VAL A 403 22.13 -5.81 9.56
N LEU A 404 22.00 -4.51 9.27
CA LEU A 404 20.94 -4.01 8.38
C LEU A 404 21.01 -4.63 6.99
N LEU A 405 22.20 -4.72 6.39
CA LEU A 405 22.39 -5.37 5.10
C LEU A 405 22.03 -6.87 5.13
N ALA A 406 22.43 -7.59 6.18
CA ALA A 406 22.10 -9.01 6.33
C ALA A 406 20.58 -9.22 6.44
N LEU A 407 19.90 -8.41 7.26
CA LEU A 407 18.45 -8.45 7.42
C LEU A 407 17.73 -8.04 6.14
N LEU A 408 18.26 -7.04 5.41
CA LEU A 408 17.76 -6.67 4.08
C LEU A 408 17.86 -7.85 3.11
N LEU A 409 18.99 -8.54 3.05
CA LEU A 409 19.17 -9.68 2.16
C LEU A 409 18.20 -10.82 2.49
N VAL A 410 18.03 -11.15 3.77
CA VAL A 410 17.03 -12.14 4.24
C VAL A 410 15.62 -11.72 3.83
N ARG A 411 15.29 -10.45 4.00
CA ARG A 411 13.95 -9.93 3.68
C ARG A 411 13.70 -9.84 2.17
N VAL A 412 14.69 -9.48 1.36
CA VAL A 412 14.55 -9.47 -0.10
C VAL A 412 14.42 -10.89 -0.63
N ASP A 413 15.19 -11.83 -0.09
CA ASP A 413 15.11 -13.24 -0.45
C ASP A 413 13.70 -13.81 -0.18
N SER A 414 13.09 -13.48 0.97
CA SER A 414 11.72 -13.93 1.27
C SER A 414 10.67 -13.37 0.31
N TRP A 415 10.92 -12.21 -0.31
CA TRP A 415 10.04 -11.58 -1.31
C TRP A 415 10.36 -11.99 -2.76
N SER A 416 11.37 -12.82 -2.98
CA SER A 416 11.82 -13.23 -4.32
C SER A 416 10.95 -14.32 -4.97
N GLU A 417 10.11 -15.00 -4.18
CA GLU A 417 9.29 -16.14 -4.62
C GLU A 417 7.99 -16.20 -3.81
N GLU A 418 6.86 -16.47 -4.46
CA GLU A 418 5.53 -16.47 -3.82
C GLU A 418 5.40 -17.51 -2.69
N LEU A 419 5.79 -18.77 -2.93
CA LEU A 419 5.67 -19.83 -1.95
C LEU A 419 6.53 -19.56 -0.71
N ARG A 420 7.75 -19.04 -0.91
CA ARG A 420 8.65 -18.66 0.18
C ARG A 420 8.08 -17.49 0.99
N MET A 421 7.58 -16.47 0.30
CA MET A 421 6.95 -15.32 0.93
C MET A 421 5.77 -15.75 1.79
N ALA A 422 4.88 -16.58 1.22
CA ALA A 422 3.69 -17.06 1.91
C ALA A 422 4.05 -17.95 3.12
N GLY A 423 5.04 -18.84 2.98
CA GLY A 423 5.54 -19.67 4.07
C GLY A 423 6.20 -18.88 5.21
N VAL A 424 6.92 -17.79 4.90
CA VAL A 424 7.45 -16.86 5.91
C VAL A 424 6.33 -16.09 6.60
N ASN A 425 5.32 -15.62 5.85
CA ASN A 425 4.18 -14.89 6.44
C ASN A 425 3.40 -15.74 7.43
N VAL A 426 3.06 -16.99 7.10
CA VAL A 426 2.33 -17.86 8.05
C VAL A 426 3.19 -18.27 9.24
N ARG A 427 4.52 -18.38 9.08
CA ARG A 427 5.43 -18.66 10.19
C ARG A 427 5.51 -17.49 11.17
N ASN A 428 5.53 -16.27 10.64
CA ASN A 428 5.61 -15.04 11.43
C ASN A 428 4.25 -14.66 12.03
N HIS A 429 3.16 -14.96 11.32
CA HIS A 429 1.78 -14.64 11.68
C HIS A 429 0.87 -15.87 11.55
N PRO A 430 1.04 -16.90 12.41
CA PRO A 430 0.30 -18.16 12.32
C PRO A 430 -1.20 -18.00 12.62
N GLU A 431 -1.56 -16.99 13.40
CA GLU A 431 -2.96 -16.68 13.75
C GLU A 431 -3.63 -15.75 12.72
N SER A 432 -2.91 -15.32 11.67
CA SER A 432 -3.50 -14.49 10.61
C SER A 432 -4.27 -15.37 9.64
N SER A 433 -5.58 -15.13 9.53
CA SER A 433 -6.42 -15.80 8.53
C SER A 433 -5.87 -15.55 7.12
N ARG A 434 -5.49 -14.31 6.81
CA ARG A 434 -4.98 -13.96 5.48
C ARG A 434 -3.61 -14.59 5.17
N SER A 435 -2.74 -14.78 6.16
CA SER A 435 -1.47 -15.51 5.98
C SER A 435 -1.70 -16.99 5.68
N ASN A 436 -2.62 -17.62 6.44
CA ASN A 436 -3.01 -19.00 6.22
C ASN A 436 -3.62 -19.17 4.81
N TYR A 437 -4.55 -18.30 4.41
CA TYR A 437 -5.10 -18.28 3.04
C TYR A 437 -4.00 -18.17 1.99
N PHE A 438 -3.09 -17.21 2.17
CA PHE A 438 -2.05 -16.93 1.17
C PHE A 438 -1.10 -18.11 0.98
N TYR A 439 -0.70 -18.77 2.08
CA TYR A 439 0.14 -19.96 2.00
C TYR A 439 -0.59 -21.18 1.46
N ALA A 440 -1.84 -21.40 1.90
CA ALA A 440 -2.67 -22.48 1.38
C ALA A 440 -2.88 -22.34 -0.14
N ASN A 441 -3.16 -21.13 -0.62
CA ASN A 441 -3.32 -20.87 -2.05
C ASN A 441 -2.01 -21.08 -2.83
N ALA A 442 -0.86 -20.64 -2.31
CA ALA A 442 0.44 -20.90 -2.94
C ALA A 442 0.76 -22.40 -3.03
N LEU A 443 0.40 -23.18 -2.01
CA LEU A 443 0.51 -24.64 -2.01
C LEU A 443 -0.45 -25.30 -3.01
N LEU A 444 -1.69 -24.81 -3.14
CA LEU A 444 -2.62 -25.27 -4.18
C LEU A 444 -2.09 -24.99 -5.58
N GLN A 445 -1.49 -23.82 -5.80
CA GLN A 445 -0.86 -23.50 -7.09
C GLN A 445 0.33 -24.41 -7.37
N ARG A 446 1.13 -24.74 -6.35
CA ARG A 446 2.19 -25.75 -6.47
C ARG A 446 1.64 -27.12 -6.86
N TYR A 447 0.54 -27.56 -6.25
CA TYR A 447 -0.14 -28.81 -6.60
C TYR A 447 -0.68 -28.78 -8.04
N ARG A 448 -1.41 -27.74 -8.42
CA ARG A 448 -1.99 -27.59 -9.78
C ARG A 448 -0.91 -27.58 -10.87
N ASN A 449 0.28 -27.07 -10.55
CA ASN A 449 1.42 -27.01 -11.45
C ASN A 449 2.43 -28.16 -11.24
N ALA A 450 2.06 -29.23 -10.55
CA ALA A 450 2.98 -30.32 -10.18
C ALA A 450 3.75 -30.88 -11.38
N GLN A 451 3.06 -31.13 -12.50
CA GLN A 451 3.69 -31.63 -13.72
C GLN A 451 4.73 -30.65 -14.30
N ALA A 452 4.39 -29.35 -14.34
CA ALA A 452 5.30 -28.31 -14.84
C ALA A 452 6.53 -28.12 -13.93
N LEU A 453 6.37 -28.40 -12.64
CA LEU A 453 7.41 -28.32 -11.63
C LEU A 453 8.22 -29.63 -11.49
N GLY A 454 7.86 -30.69 -12.23
CA GLY A 454 8.50 -32.00 -12.13
C GLY A 454 8.32 -32.68 -10.77
N LEU A 455 7.22 -32.38 -10.07
CA LEU A 455 6.90 -33.00 -8.79
C LEU A 455 6.36 -34.41 -9.01
N ASP A 456 6.77 -35.34 -8.15
CA ASP A 456 6.16 -36.67 -8.09
C ASP A 456 4.76 -36.62 -7.43
N GLU A 457 4.04 -37.74 -7.47
CA GLU A 457 2.68 -37.83 -6.92
C GLU A 457 2.65 -37.61 -5.40
N GLU A 458 3.70 -38.02 -4.68
CA GLU A 458 3.82 -37.86 -3.23
C GLU A 458 3.97 -36.38 -2.87
N GLN A 459 4.89 -35.67 -3.52
CA GLN A 459 5.13 -34.23 -3.35
C GLN A 459 3.91 -33.40 -3.74
N ALA A 460 3.22 -33.78 -4.82
CA ALA A 460 1.98 -33.12 -5.21
C ALA A 460 0.90 -33.32 -4.13
N ARG A 461 0.74 -34.55 -3.64
CA ARG A 461 -0.22 -34.87 -2.58
C ARG A 461 0.12 -34.18 -1.26
N GLU A 462 1.39 -34.07 -0.89
CA GLU A 462 1.83 -33.31 0.29
C GLU A 462 1.43 -31.83 0.18
N ALA A 463 1.64 -31.20 -0.98
CA ALA A 463 1.25 -29.82 -1.20
C ALA A 463 -0.27 -29.61 -1.05
N LEU A 464 -1.07 -30.55 -1.58
CA LEU A 464 -2.53 -30.52 -1.45
C LEU A 464 -3.00 -30.70 0.01
N LEU A 465 -2.43 -31.68 0.73
CA LEU A 465 -2.76 -31.92 2.14
C LEU A 465 -2.35 -30.74 3.02
N ALA A 466 -1.17 -30.16 2.78
CA ALA A 466 -0.71 -28.96 3.47
C ALA A 466 -1.63 -27.77 3.18
N ALA A 467 -2.06 -27.57 1.93
CA ALA A 467 -3.01 -26.51 1.61
C ALA A 467 -4.32 -26.65 2.36
N ARG A 468 -4.91 -27.86 2.39
CA ARG A 468 -6.13 -28.14 3.15
C ARG A 468 -5.93 -27.85 4.65
N TYR A 469 -4.82 -28.29 5.23
CA TYR A 469 -4.48 -28.03 6.63
C TYR A 469 -4.49 -26.52 6.95
N TYR A 470 -3.90 -25.68 6.10
CA TYR A 470 -3.88 -24.23 6.34
C TYR A 470 -5.25 -23.56 6.14
N PHE A 471 -6.11 -24.06 5.26
CA PHE A 471 -7.51 -23.60 5.22
C PHE A 471 -8.30 -24.04 6.47
N GLU A 472 -7.99 -25.20 7.03
CA GLU A 472 -8.57 -25.68 8.29
C GLU A 472 -8.08 -24.82 9.48
N GLN A 473 -6.79 -24.47 9.54
CA GLN A 473 -6.27 -23.51 10.54
C GLN A 473 -6.96 -22.14 10.44
N MET A 474 -7.27 -21.70 9.22
CA MET A 474 -8.02 -20.46 8.99
C MET A 474 -9.42 -20.54 9.60
N TYR A 475 -10.11 -21.67 9.40
CA TYR A 475 -11.41 -21.94 10.02
C TYR A 475 -11.31 -22.05 11.54
N ASP A 476 -10.32 -22.78 12.08
CA ASP A 476 -10.16 -22.99 13.52
C ASP A 476 -9.89 -21.67 14.26
N THR A 477 -9.11 -20.78 13.63
CA THR A 477 -8.81 -19.45 14.17
C THR A 477 -10.02 -18.52 14.07
N ASN A 478 -10.74 -18.57 12.96
CA ASN A 478 -11.93 -17.77 12.73
C ASN A 478 -13.03 -18.59 12.01
N PRO A 479 -13.93 -19.25 12.78
CA PRO A 479 -15.03 -20.03 12.19
C PRO A 479 -16.03 -19.22 11.37
N ARG A 480 -15.94 -17.88 11.42
CA ARG A 480 -16.78 -16.95 10.68
C ARG A 480 -16.12 -16.47 9.38
N ASP A 481 -14.97 -17.03 9.00
CA ASP A 481 -14.29 -16.70 7.75
C ASP A 481 -14.93 -17.43 6.56
N VAL A 482 -15.58 -16.67 5.67
CA VAL A 482 -16.25 -17.23 4.48
C VAL A 482 -15.26 -17.85 3.51
N ALA A 483 -14.04 -17.31 3.40
CA ALA A 483 -13.04 -17.90 2.52
C ALA A 483 -12.63 -19.29 3.00
N ALA A 484 -12.58 -19.54 4.30
CA ALA A 484 -12.22 -20.86 4.84
C ALA A 484 -13.27 -21.89 4.45
N LEU A 485 -14.54 -21.58 4.70
CA LEU A 485 -15.66 -22.45 4.36
C LEU A 485 -15.74 -22.76 2.86
N VAL A 486 -15.58 -21.74 2.01
CA VAL A 486 -15.59 -21.93 0.55
C VAL A 486 -14.43 -22.80 0.10
N MET A 487 -13.20 -22.53 0.55
CA MET A 487 -12.03 -23.27 0.10
C MET A 487 -12.04 -24.71 0.61
N LEU A 488 -12.47 -24.96 1.86
CA LEU A 488 -12.63 -26.31 2.40
C LEU A 488 -13.73 -27.09 1.67
N HIS A 489 -14.88 -26.46 1.39
CA HIS A 489 -15.92 -27.07 0.55
C HIS A 489 -15.36 -27.47 -0.83
N SER A 490 -14.65 -26.54 -1.47
CA SER A 490 -14.07 -26.74 -2.80
C SER A 490 -13.04 -27.88 -2.84
N LEU A 491 -12.17 -27.95 -1.84
CA LEU A 491 -11.14 -29.00 -1.77
C LEU A 491 -11.72 -30.36 -1.42
N ASP A 492 -12.63 -30.42 -0.45
CA ASP A 492 -13.21 -31.69 -0.05
C ASP A 492 -14.01 -32.26 -1.22
N THR A 493 -14.85 -31.45 -1.89
CA THR A 493 -15.62 -31.91 -3.08
C THR A 493 -14.74 -32.44 -4.21
N GLN A 494 -13.63 -31.78 -4.53
CA GLN A 494 -12.74 -32.20 -5.61
C GLN A 494 -11.84 -33.38 -5.28
N PHE A 495 -11.28 -33.43 -4.06
CA PHE A 495 -10.13 -34.29 -3.75
C PHE A 495 -10.37 -35.29 -2.63
N ALA A 496 -11.46 -35.16 -1.87
CA ALA A 496 -11.78 -36.03 -0.75
C ALA A 496 -13.21 -36.60 -0.85
N ALA A 497 -13.72 -36.82 -2.07
CA ALA A 497 -15.09 -37.27 -2.37
C ALA A 497 -15.57 -38.42 -1.45
N ASP A 498 -14.68 -39.38 -1.19
CA ASP A 498 -15.00 -40.62 -0.47
C ASP A 498 -14.64 -40.60 1.03
N ALA A 499 -14.28 -39.44 1.59
CA ALA A 499 -13.89 -39.34 3.00
C ALA A 499 -15.10 -39.62 3.94
N PRO A 500 -15.01 -40.63 4.84
CA PRO A 500 -16.09 -40.93 5.78
C PRO A 500 -16.29 -39.77 6.76
N ALA A 501 -17.54 -39.39 7.00
CA ALA A 501 -17.94 -38.28 7.88
C ALA A 501 -17.42 -36.89 7.45
N ARG A 502 -17.53 -36.56 6.15
CA ARG A 502 -17.27 -35.20 5.66
C ARG A 502 -18.18 -34.19 6.37
N ARG A 503 -17.57 -33.13 6.87
CA ARG A 503 -18.25 -31.96 7.40
C ARG A 503 -18.92 -31.16 6.27
N ASP A 504 -20.20 -30.82 6.44
CA ASP A 504 -20.93 -30.03 5.43
C ASP A 504 -20.58 -28.54 5.55
N TRP A 505 -19.45 -28.16 4.97
CA TRP A 505 -18.97 -26.77 4.93
C TRP A 505 -19.96 -25.81 4.24
N LEU A 506 -20.76 -26.30 3.29
CA LEU A 506 -21.75 -25.48 2.60
C LEU A 506 -22.92 -25.15 3.53
N ALA A 507 -23.34 -26.09 4.40
CA ALA A 507 -24.39 -25.84 5.39
C ALA A 507 -23.95 -24.80 6.44
N GLU A 508 -22.69 -24.83 6.84
CA GLU A 508 -22.11 -23.82 7.72
C GLU A 508 -22.03 -22.45 7.05
N LEU A 509 -21.66 -22.40 5.77
CA LEU A 509 -21.64 -21.18 4.98
C LEU A 509 -23.06 -20.58 4.86
N GLU A 510 -24.05 -21.39 4.51
CA GLU A 510 -25.47 -20.99 4.42
C GLU A 510 -25.94 -20.38 5.74
N THR A 511 -25.68 -21.06 6.87
CA THR A 511 -26.03 -20.61 8.22
C THR A 511 -25.33 -19.30 8.59
N LEU A 512 -24.03 -19.18 8.31
CA LEU A 512 -23.25 -17.99 8.61
C LEU A 512 -23.78 -16.76 7.85
N LEU A 513 -24.11 -16.93 6.58
CA LEU A 513 -24.60 -15.86 5.70
C LEU A 513 -26.02 -15.38 6.06
N GLN A 514 -26.75 -16.08 6.93
CA GLN A 514 -28.05 -15.61 7.44
C GLN A 514 -27.89 -14.42 8.38
N THR A 515 -26.81 -14.40 9.18
CA THR A 515 -26.65 -13.44 10.28
C THR A 515 -25.45 -12.51 10.11
N ARG A 516 -24.35 -12.96 9.48
CA ARG A 516 -23.12 -12.17 9.30
C ARG A 516 -23.24 -11.20 8.13
N GLU A 517 -22.83 -9.95 8.32
CA GLU A 517 -22.74 -8.99 7.22
C GLU A 517 -21.54 -9.29 6.29
N LEU A 518 -21.75 -9.13 4.98
CA LEU A 518 -20.71 -9.35 3.98
C LEU A 518 -19.61 -8.29 4.01
N GLN A 519 -18.39 -8.75 4.24
CA GLN A 519 -17.17 -7.99 4.13
C GLN A 519 -16.62 -7.98 2.71
N ALA A 520 -15.47 -7.33 2.50
CA ALA A 520 -14.83 -7.27 1.20
C ALA A 520 -14.23 -8.61 0.75
N SER A 521 -13.56 -9.34 1.66
CA SER A 521 -12.96 -10.66 1.40
C SER A 521 -13.99 -11.73 1.07
N ASP A 522 -15.13 -11.72 1.79
CA ASP A 522 -16.23 -12.66 1.57
C ASP A 522 -16.72 -12.64 0.12
N ARG A 523 -16.69 -11.47 -0.53
CA ARG A 523 -17.17 -11.32 -1.89
C ARG A 523 -16.31 -12.07 -2.90
N ASN A 524 -15.00 -12.00 -2.73
CA ASN A 524 -14.08 -12.73 -3.58
C ASN A 524 -14.26 -14.23 -3.38
N ALA A 525 -14.37 -14.69 -2.13
CA ALA A 525 -14.62 -16.09 -1.80
C ALA A 525 -15.94 -16.61 -2.40
N LEU A 526 -17.03 -15.85 -2.31
CA LEU A 526 -18.30 -16.23 -2.93
C LEU A 526 -18.20 -16.30 -4.46
N GLY A 527 -17.42 -15.41 -5.08
CA GLY A 527 -17.10 -15.50 -6.50
C GLY A 527 -16.37 -16.79 -6.87
N GLU A 528 -15.36 -17.19 -6.08
CA GLU A 528 -14.63 -18.46 -6.25
C GLU A 528 -15.56 -19.67 -6.12
N LEU A 529 -16.51 -19.65 -5.19
CA LEU A 529 -17.51 -20.72 -5.05
C LEU A 529 -18.34 -20.89 -6.34
N ILE A 530 -18.89 -19.80 -6.87
CA ILE A 530 -19.70 -19.83 -8.10
C ILE A 530 -18.85 -20.27 -9.30
N GLY A 531 -17.62 -19.77 -9.40
CA GLY A 531 -16.68 -20.20 -10.44
C GLY A 531 -16.38 -21.70 -10.38
N CYS A 532 -16.18 -22.24 -9.18
CA CYS A 532 -15.92 -23.65 -8.97
C CYS A 532 -17.12 -24.54 -9.34
N VAL A 533 -18.35 -24.11 -9.01
CA VAL A 533 -19.59 -24.81 -9.41
C VAL A 533 -19.73 -24.83 -10.93
N ASN A 534 -19.56 -23.68 -11.59
CA ASN A 534 -19.66 -23.57 -13.04
C ASN A 534 -18.60 -24.40 -13.79
N ALA A 535 -17.41 -24.54 -13.22
CA ALA A 535 -16.34 -25.37 -13.77
C ALA A 535 -16.59 -26.88 -13.58
N GLY A 536 -17.66 -27.28 -12.88
CA GLY A 536 -17.94 -28.66 -12.49
C GLY A 536 -16.99 -29.21 -11.42
N GLY A 537 -16.17 -28.35 -10.81
CA GLY A 537 -15.20 -28.73 -9.79
C GLY A 537 -15.84 -28.90 -8.40
N CYS A 538 -16.81 -28.06 -8.05
CA CYS A 538 -17.52 -28.15 -6.78
C CYS A 538 -18.87 -28.86 -6.98
N THR A 539 -19.04 -30.06 -6.42
CA THR A 539 -20.33 -30.73 -6.38
C THR A 539 -21.20 -30.06 -5.31
N ALA A 540 -22.12 -29.21 -5.74
CA ALA A 540 -23.19 -28.69 -4.91
C ALA A 540 -24.53 -28.98 -5.61
N ASP A 541 -25.54 -29.36 -4.82
CA ASP A 541 -26.92 -29.44 -5.32
C ASP A 541 -27.32 -28.07 -5.86
N GLU A 542 -27.75 -28.02 -7.12
CA GLU A 542 -28.22 -26.81 -7.81
C GLU A 542 -29.23 -26.05 -6.93
N THR A 543 -30.10 -26.78 -6.25
CA THR A 543 -31.10 -26.24 -5.33
C THR A 543 -30.47 -25.42 -4.20
N ARG A 544 -29.34 -25.89 -3.66
CA ARG A 544 -28.63 -25.22 -2.56
C ARG A 544 -27.93 -23.95 -3.03
N ILE A 545 -27.27 -23.98 -4.19
CA ILE A 545 -26.61 -22.79 -4.75
C ILE A 545 -27.63 -21.71 -5.09
N LEU A 546 -28.75 -22.07 -5.73
CA LEU A 546 -29.83 -21.13 -6.02
C LEU A 546 -30.44 -20.57 -4.72
N GLY A 547 -30.70 -21.42 -3.72
CA GLY A 547 -31.18 -20.98 -2.41
C GLY A 547 -30.23 -20.00 -1.72
N LEU A 548 -28.92 -20.23 -1.81
CA LEU A 548 -27.89 -19.32 -1.29
C LEU A 548 -27.91 -17.96 -2.00
N LEU A 549 -28.00 -17.97 -3.34
CA LEU A 549 -28.08 -16.73 -4.14
C LEU A 549 -29.35 -15.94 -3.81
N GLU A 550 -30.49 -16.61 -3.70
CA GLU A 550 -31.77 -15.99 -3.31
C GLU A 550 -31.70 -15.38 -1.91
N GLN A 551 -31.11 -16.08 -0.95
CA GLN A 551 -30.88 -15.57 0.40
C GLN A 551 -30.01 -14.29 0.38
N LEU A 552 -28.92 -14.29 -0.38
CA LEU A 552 -28.03 -13.14 -0.49
C LEU A 552 -28.73 -11.95 -1.16
N GLU A 553 -29.49 -12.19 -2.23
CA GLU A 553 -30.25 -11.15 -2.92
C GLU A 553 -31.38 -10.58 -2.06
N ALA A 554 -32.05 -11.40 -1.25
CA ALA A 554 -33.06 -10.94 -0.31
C ALA A 554 -32.46 -10.03 0.76
N ARG A 555 -31.25 -10.35 1.24
CA ARG A 555 -30.55 -9.57 2.25
C ARG A 555 -29.88 -8.31 1.68
N TYR A 556 -29.49 -8.34 0.41
CA TYR A 556 -28.78 -7.25 -0.27
C TYR A 556 -29.42 -6.90 -1.63
N PRO A 557 -30.69 -6.48 -1.67
CA PRO A 557 -31.48 -6.37 -2.90
C PRO A 557 -30.94 -5.36 -3.91
N GLU A 558 -30.18 -4.35 -3.44
CA GLU A 558 -29.58 -3.30 -4.26
C GLU A 558 -28.07 -3.52 -4.52
N ASN A 559 -27.49 -4.62 -4.03
CA ASN A 559 -26.05 -4.86 -4.16
C ASN A 559 -25.71 -5.58 -5.47
N LEU A 560 -25.16 -4.81 -6.40
CA LEU A 560 -24.77 -5.32 -7.72
C LEU A 560 -23.72 -6.42 -7.72
N THR A 561 -22.85 -6.48 -6.70
CA THR A 561 -21.88 -7.57 -6.60
C THR A 561 -22.59 -8.89 -6.31
N VAL A 562 -23.61 -8.85 -5.44
CA VAL A 562 -24.45 -10.02 -5.13
C VAL A 562 -25.24 -10.46 -6.35
N LEU A 563 -25.87 -9.50 -7.05
CA LEU A 563 -26.56 -9.79 -8.31
C LEU A 563 -25.62 -10.36 -9.39
N GLY A 564 -24.36 -9.91 -9.38
CA GLY A 564 -23.30 -10.42 -10.25
C GLY A 564 -22.98 -11.91 -10.04
N TYR A 565 -23.17 -12.46 -8.83
CA TYR A 565 -23.01 -13.90 -8.60
C TYR A 565 -24.05 -14.72 -9.35
N ARG A 566 -25.33 -14.29 -9.31
CA ARG A 566 -26.40 -14.93 -10.09
C ARG A 566 -26.13 -14.82 -11.59
N PHE A 567 -25.71 -13.65 -12.05
CA PHE A 567 -25.33 -13.46 -13.44
C PHE A 567 -24.22 -14.44 -13.87
N THR A 568 -23.17 -14.56 -13.05
CA THR A 568 -22.04 -15.46 -13.31
C THR A 568 -22.46 -16.93 -13.30
N TYR A 569 -23.32 -17.32 -12.36
CA TYR A 569 -23.88 -18.66 -12.28
C TYR A 569 -24.68 -19.01 -13.54
N LEU A 570 -25.64 -18.15 -13.93
CA LEU A 570 -26.47 -18.35 -15.12
C LEU A 570 -25.64 -18.45 -16.41
N LEU A 571 -24.57 -17.65 -16.51
CA LEU A 571 -23.67 -17.70 -17.65
C LEU A 571 -22.95 -19.06 -17.74
N GLY A 572 -22.50 -19.60 -16.60
CA GLY A 572 -21.80 -20.88 -16.57
C GLY A 572 -22.71 -22.10 -16.69
N SER A 573 -23.98 -22.00 -16.28
CA SER A 573 -24.97 -23.07 -16.44
C SER A 573 -25.59 -23.14 -17.84
N GLY A 574 -25.27 -22.19 -18.73
CA GLY A 574 -25.85 -22.13 -20.07
C GLY A 574 -27.32 -21.70 -20.08
N ALA A 575 -27.71 -20.82 -19.14
CA ALA A 575 -29.07 -20.31 -19.05
C ALA A 575 -29.50 -19.57 -20.32
N SER A 576 -30.82 -19.46 -20.53
CA SER A 576 -31.37 -18.81 -21.73
C SER A 576 -31.05 -17.30 -21.76
N PRO A 577 -30.97 -16.69 -22.96
CA PRO A 577 -30.77 -15.24 -23.10
C PRO A 577 -31.78 -14.41 -22.29
N GLU A 578 -33.02 -14.88 -22.17
CA GLU A 578 -34.07 -14.21 -21.39
C GLU A 578 -33.75 -14.20 -19.88
N ALA A 579 -33.20 -15.29 -19.35
CA ALA A 579 -32.80 -15.36 -17.94
C ALA A 579 -31.62 -14.42 -17.65
N LEU A 580 -30.66 -14.31 -18.57
CA LEU A 580 -29.56 -13.35 -18.48
C LEU A 580 -30.07 -11.90 -18.58
N GLN A 581 -31.01 -11.64 -19.48
CA GLN A 581 -31.60 -10.33 -19.69
C GLN A 581 -32.31 -9.81 -18.44
N GLN A 582 -33.06 -10.66 -17.73
CA GLN A 582 -33.73 -10.28 -16.48
C GLN A 582 -32.75 -9.75 -15.42
N VAL A 583 -31.58 -10.39 -15.30
CA VAL A 583 -30.55 -9.97 -14.35
C VAL A 583 -29.88 -8.66 -14.79
N ILE A 584 -29.63 -8.51 -16.09
CA ILE A 584 -29.08 -7.27 -16.68
C ILE A 584 -30.04 -6.10 -16.47
N ASP A 585 -31.32 -6.27 -16.77
CA ASP A 585 -32.34 -5.22 -16.63
C ASP A 585 -32.44 -4.77 -15.17
N ARG A 586 -32.45 -5.71 -14.23
CA ARG A 586 -32.42 -5.41 -12.79
C ARG A 586 -31.16 -4.65 -12.41
N ALA A 587 -29.99 -5.07 -12.90
CA ALA A 587 -28.71 -4.41 -12.59
C ALA A 587 -28.67 -2.97 -13.11
N LEU A 588 -29.14 -2.74 -14.34
CA LEU A 588 -29.18 -1.44 -14.97
C LEU A 588 -30.28 -0.55 -14.38
N ALA A 589 -31.41 -1.11 -13.92
CA ALA A 589 -32.40 -0.35 -13.15
C ALA A 589 -31.82 0.18 -11.82
N LEU A 590 -31.01 -0.64 -11.12
CA LEU A 590 -30.34 -0.24 -9.88
C LEU A 590 -29.22 0.79 -10.12
N ARG A 591 -28.44 0.60 -11.20
CA ARG A 591 -27.37 1.51 -11.61
C ARG A 591 -27.20 1.51 -13.14
N PRO A 592 -27.82 2.47 -13.84
CA PRO A 592 -27.83 2.49 -15.31
C PRO A 592 -26.44 2.60 -15.95
N GLY A 593 -25.46 3.18 -15.24
CA GLY A 593 -24.09 3.32 -15.71
C GLY A 593 -23.15 2.13 -15.42
N ARG A 594 -23.66 0.96 -15.01
CA ARG A 594 -22.79 -0.20 -14.74
C ARG A 594 -22.31 -0.85 -16.03
N ARG A 595 -21.09 -0.49 -16.38
CA ARG A 595 -20.36 -0.94 -17.58
C ARG A 595 -20.37 -2.46 -17.79
N GLU A 596 -20.11 -3.23 -16.74
CA GLU A 596 -20.06 -4.70 -16.82
C GLU A 596 -21.36 -5.31 -17.37
N PHE A 597 -22.52 -4.73 -17.03
CA PHE A 597 -23.82 -5.15 -17.54
C PHE A 597 -24.17 -4.49 -18.88
N LEU A 598 -23.73 -3.25 -19.13
CA LEU A 598 -23.92 -2.60 -20.44
C LEU A 598 -23.19 -3.33 -21.57
N VAL A 599 -21.96 -3.83 -21.33
CA VAL A 599 -21.24 -4.66 -22.31
C VAL A 599 -22.05 -5.90 -22.67
N ARG A 600 -22.55 -6.61 -21.65
CA ARG A 600 -23.35 -7.83 -21.84
C ARG A 600 -24.69 -7.55 -22.51
N GLN A 601 -25.32 -6.42 -22.20
CA GLN A 601 -26.54 -5.99 -22.86
C GLN A 601 -26.32 -5.77 -24.37
N ILE A 602 -25.24 -5.08 -24.75
CA ILE A 602 -24.88 -4.84 -26.15
C ILE A 602 -24.60 -6.17 -26.86
N GLU A 603 -23.90 -7.12 -26.23
CA GLU A 603 -23.65 -8.45 -26.80
C GLU A 603 -24.95 -9.24 -27.03
N LEU A 604 -25.90 -9.24 -26.08
CA LEU A 604 -27.19 -9.91 -26.23
C LEU A 604 -28.04 -9.27 -27.32
N GLN A 605 -28.10 -7.94 -27.38
CA GLN A 605 -28.80 -7.20 -28.43
C GLN A 605 -28.19 -7.45 -29.81
N ALA A 606 -26.86 -7.50 -29.90
CA ALA A 606 -26.16 -7.85 -31.13
C ALA A 606 -26.51 -9.27 -31.60
N ALA A 607 -26.53 -10.25 -30.68
CA ALA A 607 -26.93 -11.61 -30.98
C ALA A 607 -28.41 -11.72 -31.42
N ALA A 608 -29.27 -10.84 -30.90
CA ALA A 608 -30.67 -10.72 -31.29
C ALA A 608 -30.90 -9.84 -32.53
N ASN A 609 -29.84 -9.25 -33.10
CA ASN A 609 -29.91 -8.28 -34.20
C ASN A 609 -30.77 -7.03 -33.88
N ASP A 610 -30.83 -6.65 -32.59
CA ASP A 610 -31.54 -5.46 -32.07
C ASP A 610 -30.63 -4.23 -32.14
N VAL A 611 -30.58 -3.62 -33.33
CA VAL A 611 -29.74 -2.45 -33.60
C VAL A 611 -30.17 -1.23 -32.77
N ASP A 612 -31.47 -1.02 -32.59
CA ASP A 612 -32.00 0.12 -31.83
C ASP A 612 -31.63 0.02 -30.34
N GLY A 613 -31.76 -1.18 -29.77
CA GLY A 613 -31.32 -1.48 -28.41
C GLY A 613 -29.83 -1.23 -28.21
N MET A 614 -28.99 -1.68 -29.15
CA MET A 614 -27.55 -1.42 -29.10
C MET A 614 -27.24 0.07 -29.08
N TYR A 615 -27.87 0.88 -29.94
CA TYR A 615 -27.68 2.34 -29.96
C TYR A 615 -28.06 2.98 -28.63
N GLU A 616 -29.15 2.56 -28.01
CA GLU A 616 -29.57 3.08 -26.72
C GLU A 616 -28.58 2.67 -25.61
N SER A 617 -28.10 1.42 -25.58
CA SER A 617 -27.10 0.97 -24.61
C SER A 617 -25.76 1.71 -24.77
N VAL A 618 -25.33 2.00 -26.01
CA VAL A 618 -24.16 2.84 -26.29
C VAL A 618 -24.39 4.28 -25.82
N ARG A 619 -25.57 4.86 -26.09
CA ARG A 619 -25.94 6.20 -25.60
C ARG A 619 -25.89 6.25 -24.07
N GLN A 620 -26.46 5.25 -23.39
CA GLN A 620 -26.41 5.12 -21.94
C GLN A 620 -24.96 5.05 -21.44
N TRP A 621 -24.11 4.23 -22.06
CA TRP A 621 -22.68 4.19 -21.73
C TRP A 621 -22.07 5.58 -21.80
N LEU A 622 -22.23 6.30 -22.92
CA LEU A 622 -21.63 7.61 -23.14
C LEU A 622 -22.15 8.67 -22.15
N LEU A 623 -23.40 8.56 -21.71
CA LEU A 623 -23.98 9.44 -20.68
C LEU A 623 -23.29 9.25 -19.31
N TYR A 624 -22.89 8.03 -18.97
CA TYR A 624 -22.26 7.71 -17.68
C TYR A 624 -20.73 7.71 -17.70
N ASP A 625 -20.07 7.51 -18.86
CA ASP A 625 -18.61 7.67 -19.03
C ASP A 625 -18.23 9.13 -19.38
N LYS A 626 -18.55 10.07 -18.49
CA LYS A 626 -18.30 11.51 -18.70
C LYS A 626 -16.84 11.86 -19.00
N ARG A 627 -15.89 11.05 -18.52
CA ARG A 627 -14.44 11.26 -18.72
C ARG A 627 -13.89 10.50 -19.93
N ARG A 628 -14.73 9.70 -20.60
CA ARG A 628 -14.36 8.95 -21.80
C ARG A 628 -13.10 8.11 -21.58
N LEU A 629 -13.01 7.46 -20.42
CA LEU A 629 -11.83 6.65 -20.05
C LEU A 629 -11.89 5.25 -20.66
N ARG A 630 -13.03 4.85 -21.22
CA ARG A 630 -13.25 3.49 -21.76
C ARG A 630 -13.75 3.51 -23.19
N LEU A 631 -13.46 4.59 -23.95
CA LEU A 631 -13.79 4.67 -25.37
C LEU A 631 -13.17 3.53 -26.17
N HIS A 632 -11.91 3.17 -25.88
CA HIS A 632 -11.26 2.02 -26.52
C HIS A 632 -12.03 0.71 -26.30
N THR A 633 -12.57 0.48 -25.09
CA THR A 633 -13.37 -0.73 -24.79
C THR A 633 -14.66 -0.73 -25.60
N LEU A 634 -15.33 0.43 -25.68
CA LEU A 634 -16.54 0.59 -26.48
C LEU A 634 -16.24 0.37 -27.97
N GLN A 635 -15.16 0.96 -28.50
CA GLN A 635 -14.72 0.79 -29.89
C GLN A 635 -14.43 -0.68 -30.21
N ALA A 636 -13.76 -1.40 -29.30
CA ALA A 636 -13.44 -2.81 -29.47
C ALA A 636 -14.68 -3.71 -29.64
N LEU A 637 -15.85 -3.32 -29.13
CA LEU A 637 -17.10 -4.05 -29.34
C LEU A 637 -17.61 -4.00 -30.79
N PHE A 638 -17.15 -3.01 -31.58
CA PHE A 638 -17.60 -2.79 -32.96
C PHE A 638 -16.51 -3.03 -34.00
N ILE A 639 -15.30 -3.37 -33.56
CA ILE A 639 -14.19 -3.71 -34.45
C ILE A 639 -14.25 -5.22 -34.74
N PRO A 640 -14.30 -5.66 -36.01
CA PRO A 640 -14.31 -7.07 -36.36
C PRO A 640 -13.08 -7.79 -35.81
N ALA A 641 -13.26 -8.97 -35.21
CA ALA A 641 -12.16 -9.77 -34.63
C ALA A 641 -11.02 -10.09 -35.62
N ASP A 642 -11.31 -10.06 -36.93
CA ASP A 642 -10.34 -10.32 -38.01
C ASP A 642 -9.61 -9.06 -38.52
N SER A 643 -9.90 -7.87 -38.00
CA SER A 643 -9.07 -6.69 -38.29
C SER A 643 -7.86 -6.70 -37.38
N GLY A 644 -6.80 -7.37 -37.86
CA GLY A 644 -5.55 -7.56 -37.15
C GLY A 644 -5.03 -6.28 -36.49
N ARG A 645 -4.49 -6.44 -35.28
CA ARG A 645 -3.49 -5.52 -34.75
C ARG A 645 -2.27 -5.56 -35.67
N GLU A 646 -2.30 -4.79 -36.75
CA GLU A 646 -1.10 -4.25 -37.36
C GLU A 646 -0.80 -2.90 -36.71
N SER A 647 0.10 -2.97 -35.71
CA SER A 647 1.05 -1.97 -35.20
C SER A 647 1.03 -1.92 -33.68
#